data_AF-A0A9P9CT07-F1
#
_entry.id   AF-A0A9P9CT07-F1
#
_cell.length_a   1.000
_cell.length_b   1.000
_cell.length_c   1.000
_cell.angle_alpha   90.00
_cell.angle_beta   90.00
_cell.angle_gamma   90.00
#
_symmetry.space_group_name_H-M   'P 1'
#
loop_
_entity.id
_entity.type
_entity.pdbx_description
1 polymer ?
#
loop_
_entity_poly.entity_id
_entity_poly.type
_entity_poly.pdbx_seq_one_letter_code
_entity_poly.pdbx_strand_id
1 'polypeptide(L)'
;MGLWHGIRAFQVFGAGTSVGKTLVSAGLVRAADAQNFRPIYLKPIGTGPAQDSDEIFVQRYGLKGRNIDRAKVLERLDYPVSPPLAAVMTFNERLKQGLTDDWDVPTDAKIQRGIEANLRGTAAAAYAKVGGLTAWIETAGGVLSPSFEGTPQADLYRQFRFPTILVCDPNLGGISNSIAAYEALKIRGYQVYGTLILEDNQWQNHAYIHKYFDNKVPLKAFLKAPPPRNKNPAADHEAMEAWYEHTAPTFNEMVQRFVELEETREHKLHLMRAGAPVIFWWPFTQHGLIDNEDKLTVVDSAHNDFLNVYDPNVTEPGAPQLKPMFDASASWWTQALGHGNMELTLEAAAAAARYGHVLHPKVVHEPAFDLAEKLLQFVGGGWAERVFYSDNGSTAMEVALKMAMRVAGHRVPPENKLDAHTWGVIGLRGAYHGDTVGAMDATQKDAFKSEWHSERGAWLDAPTVGFVNGKVTVRGGILGYDFTEEFDSLDEVYDVDKRTGSDLALRYSNAIETALRAHAVAGQVFGAVVIEPMLMGAGGMKFVDPLFQHMLVTTARSLSGILLPKPARSHLTIPIIFDEVFVGLGRLGTLTTTQALKLTPDIAVYAKMLTGGVMPLAATLATEDVFNAFIGLEKEKALNHGHSYTANPISCAVASRSIDLIQRELSFGLELCTAKAMWLSHENRAGRKKVDTVWSVWSPEFINAVSRFRNVEDVMALGMVLAIRLKDGASDGYTSASAETFFEPACKMGGPLEFGMHLRTLGNVAYFMTNSLDTPPAIVREVEAKILQLWTTTPLDGAKEWAEVTNLPSGATLGQFLVPGPRVEADEDAVLSTERQDNETSEQATHKENLEQDPPARADQQDVRSELSGARQAVPAALAVHEESYWRHQQPNAKSVETSETNGNARLPDEERLLKMMGSSGDEEKIFQQWVEEALGSDTEDELDEISDDESDIHHTEDSQVVEEYGSEDSEGEQDDSDEDSDEDSDEDSDEDSDEDSDVDEMEHEERQQRRDKLNIVDAPRHKK
;
A
#
# COMPACT_ATOMS: atom_id res chain seq x y z
N MET A 1 -5.34 -15.42 3.46
CA MET A 1 -5.43 -16.79 4.01
C MET A 1 -5.68 -17.86 2.94
N GLY A 2 -4.72 -18.09 2.03
CA GLY A 2 -4.95 -18.92 0.82
C GLY A 2 -4.55 -20.40 0.88
N LEU A 3 -4.06 -20.87 2.03
CA LEU A 3 -3.52 -22.23 2.23
C LEU A 3 -3.82 -22.64 3.68
N TRP A 4 -4.26 -23.89 3.88
CA TRP A 4 -4.88 -24.38 5.12
C TRP A 4 -4.43 -25.80 5.43
N HIS A 5 -4.01 -26.06 6.67
CA HIS A 5 -3.46 -27.36 7.04
C HIS A 5 -4.54 -28.45 6.93
N GLY A 6 -4.33 -29.40 6.02
CA GLY A 6 -5.27 -30.49 5.74
C GLY A 6 -6.50 -30.11 4.90
N ILE A 7 -6.61 -28.87 4.40
CA ILE A 7 -7.70 -28.42 3.51
C ILE A 7 -7.14 -27.85 2.20
N ARG A 8 -7.56 -28.42 1.06
CA ARG A 8 -7.26 -27.90 -0.29
C ARG A 8 -8.47 -27.11 -0.80
N ALA A 9 -8.40 -25.79 -0.69
CA ALA A 9 -9.48 -24.89 -1.08
C ALA A 9 -9.28 -24.36 -2.50
N PHE A 10 -10.29 -24.55 -3.35
CA PHE A 10 -10.32 -24.11 -4.75
C PHE A 10 -11.51 -23.16 -4.97
N GLN A 11 -11.30 -22.11 -5.75
CA GLN A 11 -12.33 -21.13 -6.08
C GLN A 11 -12.79 -21.28 -7.53
N VAL A 12 -14.10 -21.42 -7.74
CA VAL A 12 -14.73 -21.61 -9.06
C VAL A 12 -15.39 -20.30 -9.49
N PHE A 13 -14.73 -19.60 -10.41
CA PHE A 13 -15.29 -18.43 -11.12
C PHE A 13 -15.91 -18.85 -12.45
N GLY A 14 -16.81 -18.02 -12.97
CA GLY A 14 -17.32 -18.11 -14.33
C GLY A 14 -16.97 -16.85 -15.11
N ALA A 15 -16.81 -16.98 -16.42
CA ALA A 15 -16.70 -15.83 -17.32
C ALA A 15 -17.96 -14.95 -17.25
N GLY A 16 -19.13 -15.57 -17.07
CA GLY A 16 -20.39 -14.87 -16.84
C GLY A 16 -21.46 -15.68 -16.11
N THR A 17 -22.69 -15.21 -16.19
CA THR A 17 -23.89 -15.97 -15.78
C THR A 17 -24.18 -17.09 -16.80
N SER A 18 -24.84 -18.16 -16.38
CA SER A 18 -25.25 -19.29 -17.24
C SER A 18 -24.16 -20.09 -17.96
N VAL A 19 -22.87 -19.81 -17.74
CA VAL A 19 -21.73 -20.59 -18.29
C VAL A 19 -21.57 -22.01 -17.74
N GLY A 20 -22.48 -22.46 -16.85
CA GLY A 20 -22.44 -23.80 -16.27
C GLY A 20 -21.61 -23.97 -14.98
N LYS A 21 -21.32 -22.89 -14.23
CA LYS A 21 -20.60 -22.95 -12.94
C LYS A 21 -21.08 -24.09 -12.03
N THR A 22 -22.38 -24.12 -11.70
CA THR A 22 -22.97 -25.13 -10.81
C THR A 22 -22.84 -26.56 -11.33
N LEU A 23 -22.83 -26.76 -12.66
CA LEU A 23 -22.58 -28.06 -13.28
C LEU A 23 -21.12 -28.49 -13.08
N VAL A 24 -20.18 -27.57 -13.26
CA VAL A 24 -18.75 -27.80 -13.04
C VAL A 24 -18.46 -28.07 -11.57
N SER A 25 -18.99 -27.25 -10.65
CA SER A 25 -18.83 -27.44 -9.20
C SER A 25 -19.40 -28.78 -8.72
N ALA A 26 -20.60 -29.16 -9.17
CA ALA A 26 -21.17 -30.47 -8.87
C ALA A 26 -20.30 -31.62 -9.41
N GLY A 27 -19.75 -31.49 -10.63
CA GLY A 27 -18.85 -32.48 -11.22
C GLY A 27 -17.52 -32.63 -10.44
N LEU A 28 -16.90 -31.51 -10.05
CA LEU A 28 -15.68 -31.49 -9.24
C LEU A 28 -15.92 -32.09 -7.84
N VAL A 29 -17.04 -31.74 -7.20
CA VAL A 29 -17.47 -32.34 -5.92
C VAL A 29 -17.71 -33.85 -6.07
N ARG A 30 -18.39 -34.29 -7.13
CA ARG A 30 -18.63 -35.73 -7.40
C ARG A 30 -17.32 -36.51 -7.57
N ALA A 31 -16.38 -35.95 -8.33
CA ALA A 31 -15.06 -36.54 -8.55
C ALA A 31 -14.21 -36.56 -7.27
N ALA A 32 -14.26 -35.51 -6.45
CA ALA A 32 -13.57 -35.45 -5.18
C ALA A 32 -14.14 -36.46 -4.15
N ASP A 33 -15.47 -36.63 -4.07
CA ASP A 33 -16.10 -37.64 -3.18
C ASP A 33 -15.76 -39.06 -3.65
N ALA A 34 -15.77 -39.32 -4.97
CA ALA A 34 -15.38 -40.60 -5.56
C ALA A 34 -13.91 -40.97 -5.29
N GLN A 35 -13.02 -39.97 -5.20
CA GLN A 35 -11.60 -40.13 -4.87
C GLN A 35 -11.29 -40.06 -3.36
N ASN A 36 -12.31 -40.00 -2.50
CA ASN A 36 -12.21 -39.88 -1.04
C ASN A 36 -11.60 -38.57 -0.50
N PHE A 37 -11.53 -37.50 -1.30
CA PHE A 37 -11.09 -36.15 -0.88
C PHE A 37 -12.14 -35.36 -0.04
N ARG A 38 -13.16 -36.05 0.47
CA ARG A 38 -14.21 -35.55 1.38
C ARG A 38 -14.66 -34.10 1.11
N PRO A 39 -15.19 -33.80 -0.08
CA PRO A 39 -15.43 -32.43 -0.52
C PRO A 39 -16.45 -31.68 0.34
N ILE A 40 -16.21 -30.38 0.48
CA ILE A 40 -17.17 -29.35 0.91
C ILE A 40 -17.48 -28.48 -0.30
N TYR A 41 -18.73 -28.08 -0.46
CA TYR A 41 -19.18 -27.06 -1.40
C TYR A 41 -19.68 -25.83 -0.64
N LEU A 42 -19.10 -24.67 -0.93
CA LEU A 42 -19.53 -23.39 -0.36
C LEU A 42 -19.93 -22.44 -1.48
N LYS A 43 -21.13 -21.86 -1.36
CA LYS A 43 -21.62 -20.77 -2.21
C LYS A 43 -21.74 -19.52 -1.33
N PRO A 44 -20.76 -18.62 -1.28
CA PRO A 44 -20.77 -17.53 -0.29
C PRO A 44 -21.92 -16.53 -0.52
N ILE A 45 -22.27 -16.30 -1.80
CA ILE A 45 -23.34 -15.40 -2.23
C ILE A 45 -24.33 -16.20 -3.09
N GLY A 46 -25.59 -16.24 -2.69
CA GLY A 46 -26.70 -16.78 -3.48
C GLY A 46 -27.81 -15.76 -3.70
N THR A 47 -28.46 -15.82 -4.86
CA THR A 47 -29.68 -15.05 -5.15
C THR A 47 -30.74 -15.96 -5.76
N GLY A 48 -32.02 -15.63 -5.54
CA GLY A 48 -33.16 -16.43 -6.01
C GLY A 48 -33.73 -17.41 -4.97
N PRO A 49 -34.86 -18.05 -5.28
CA PRO A 49 -35.64 -18.83 -4.32
C PRO A 49 -34.92 -20.11 -3.88
N ALA A 50 -35.10 -20.48 -2.60
CA ALA A 50 -34.43 -21.63 -1.96
C ALA A 50 -34.46 -22.93 -2.77
N GLN A 51 -35.60 -23.22 -3.41
CA GLN A 51 -35.87 -24.44 -4.18
C GLN A 51 -35.02 -24.62 -5.44
N ASP A 52 -34.51 -23.51 -6.00
CA ASP A 52 -33.66 -23.46 -7.20
C ASP A 52 -32.19 -23.17 -6.84
N SER A 53 -31.82 -23.29 -5.56
CA SER A 53 -30.48 -22.98 -5.08
C SER A 53 -29.40 -23.96 -5.55
N ASP A 54 -28.20 -23.42 -5.81
CA ASP A 54 -27.02 -24.19 -6.19
C ASP A 54 -26.68 -25.29 -5.16
N GLU A 55 -26.95 -25.04 -3.88
CA GLU A 55 -26.80 -26.02 -2.80
C GLU A 55 -27.61 -27.30 -3.05
N ILE A 56 -28.92 -27.20 -3.32
CA ILE A 56 -29.78 -28.36 -3.58
C ILE A 56 -29.28 -29.12 -4.83
N PHE A 57 -28.79 -28.39 -5.83
CA PHE A 57 -28.23 -28.99 -7.04
C PHE A 57 -26.96 -29.81 -6.75
N VAL A 58 -26.01 -29.25 -5.99
CA VAL A 58 -24.75 -29.94 -5.63
C VAL A 58 -25.00 -31.08 -4.62
N GLN A 59 -25.93 -30.92 -3.67
CA GLN A 59 -26.37 -32.01 -2.79
C GLN A 59 -26.91 -33.19 -3.61
N ARG A 60 -27.70 -32.92 -4.67
CA ARG A 60 -28.29 -33.96 -5.53
C ARG A 60 -27.26 -34.64 -6.42
N TYR A 61 -26.50 -33.89 -7.21
CA TYR A 61 -25.67 -34.45 -8.30
C TYR A 61 -24.19 -34.60 -7.95
N GLY A 62 -23.67 -33.71 -7.10
CA GLY A 62 -22.30 -33.76 -6.59
C GLY A 62 -22.15 -34.82 -5.51
N LEU A 63 -22.95 -34.71 -4.45
CA LEU A 63 -22.86 -35.59 -3.28
C LEU A 63 -23.79 -36.83 -3.35
N LYS A 64 -24.56 -36.98 -4.43
CA LYS A 64 -25.54 -38.09 -4.64
C LYS A 64 -26.54 -38.26 -3.49
N GLY A 65 -26.98 -37.16 -2.87
CA GLY A 65 -27.89 -37.16 -1.73
C GLY A 65 -27.29 -37.67 -0.41
N ARG A 66 -25.96 -37.86 -0.33
CA ARG A 66 -25.22 -38.26 0.87
C ARG A 66 -24.50 -37.04 1.47
N ASN A 67 -24.20 -37.04 2.76
CA ASN A 67 -23.39 -35.98 3.41
C ASN A 67 -23.84 -34.54 3.03
N ILE A 68 -25.15 -34.31 2.91
CA ILE A 68 -25.71 -33.06 2.34
C ILE A 68 -25.34 -31.81 3.15
N ASP A 69 -24.99 -32.00 4.42
CA ASP A 69 -24.40 -31.02 5.34
C ASP A 69 -23.11 -30.36 4.85
N ARG A 70 -22.43 -30.98 3.87
CA ARG A 70 -21.20 -30.45 3.26
C ARG A 70 -21.42 -29.50 2.08
N ALA A 71 -22.66 -29.25 1.67
CA ALA A 71 -22.98 -28.29 0.62
C ALA A 71 -23.88 -27.19 1.20
N LYS A 72 -23.46 -25.93 1.08
CA LYS A 72 -24.08 -24.80 1.80
C LYS A 72 -23.99 -23.47 1.05
N VAL A 73 -25.09 -22.73 0.98
CA VAL A 73 -25.08 -21.27 0.73
C VAL A 73 -24.83 -20.53 2.04
N LEU A 74 -23.90 -19.57 2.07
CA LEU A 74 -23.62 -18.79 3.29
C LEU A 74 -24.64 -17.67 3.49
N GLU A 75 -24.81 -16.81 2.49
CA GLU A 75 -25.76 -15.70 2.50
C GLU A 75 -26.63 -15.79 1.23
N ARG A 76 -27.96 -15.77 1.40
CA ARG A 76 -28.93 -15.83 0.28
C ARG A 76 -30.00 -14.75 0.43
N LEU A 77 -30.33 -14.10 -0.69
CA LEU A 77 -31.52 -13.26 -0.84
C LEU A 77 -32.45 -13.85 -1.90
N ASP A 78 -33.76 -13.91 -1.63
CA ASP A 78 -34.67 -14.73 -2.44
C ASP A 78 -35.04 -14.14 -3.82
N TYR A 79 -34.64 -12.90 -4.12
CA TYR A 79 -34.83 -12.26 -5.43
C TYR A 79 -33.81 -12.76 -6.47
N PRO A 80 -34.23 -13.32 -7.63
CA PRO A 80 -33.34 -13.90 -8.64
C PRO A 80 -32.71 -12.82 -9.56
N VAL A 81 -31.96 -11.90 -8.95
CA VAL A 81 -31.28 -10.77 -9.62
C VAL A 81 -29.82 -10.66 -9.16
N SER A 82 -29.09 -9.66 -9.64
CA SER A 82 -27.73 -9.36 -9.16
C SER A 82 -27.71 -9.03 -7.65
N PRO A 83 -26.67 -9.42 -6.89
CA PRO A 83 -26.66 -9.27 -5.43
C PRO A 83 -27.02 -7.87 -4.87
N PRO A 84 -26.52 -6.73 -5.39
CA PRO A 84 -26.91 -5.41 -4.88
C PRO A 84 -28.40 -5.11 -5.06
N LEU A 85 -28.95 -5.45 -6.23
CA LEU A 85 -30.38 -5.26 -6.51
C LEU A 85 -31.23 -6.19 -5.62
N ALA A 86 -30.76 -7.41 -5.34
CA ALA A 86 -31.44 -8.30 -4.42
C ALA A 86 -31.48 -7.71 -2.99
N ALA A 87 -30.39 -7.10 -2.53
CA ALA A 87 -30.33 -6.40 -1.25
C ALA A 87 -31.33 -5.22 -1.19
N VAL A 88 -31.36 -4.37 -2.22
CA VAL A 88 -32.30 -3.25 -2.33
C VAL A 88 -33.76 -3.74 -2.40
N MET A 89 -34.05 -4.81 -3.13
CA MET A 89 -35.40 -5.38 -3.21
C MET A 89 -35.85 -5.98 -1.88
N THR A 90 -34.97 -6.73 -1.19
CA THR A 90 -35.25 -7.27 0.15
C THR A 90 -35.48 -6.15 1.17
N PHE A 91 -34.65 -5.09 1.17
CA PHE A 91 -34.85 -3.92 2.04
C PHE A 91 -36.23 -3.28 1.83
N ASN A 92 -36.57 -3.00 0.55
CA ASN A 92 -37.85 -2.39 0.18
C ASN A 92 -39.06 -3.29 0.52
N GLU A 93 -38.92 -4.61 0.48
CA GLU A 93 -39.96 -5.53 0.91
C GLU A 93 -40.14 -5.52 2.43
N ARG A 94 -39.05 -5.56 3.20
CA ARG A 94 -39.10 -5.47 4.67
C ARG A 94 -39.80 -4.19 5.13
N LEU A 95 -39.46 -3.05 4.52
CA LEU A 95 -40.15 -1.77 4.76
C LEU A 95 -41.66 -1.85 4.45
N LYS A 96 -42.07 -2.49 3.36
CA LYS A 96 -43.50 -2.69 3.02
C LYS A 96 -44.22 -3.61 4.00
N GLN A 97 -43.52 -4.56 4.61
CA GLN A 97 -44.04 -5.46 5.64
C GLN A 97 -44.11 -4.78 7.03
N GLY A 98 -43.67 -3.52 7.16
CA GLY A 98 -43.62 -2.80 8.43
C GLY A 98 -42.46 -3.22 9.33
N LEU A 99 -41.51 -3.99 8.80
CA LEU A 99 -40.29 -4.39 9.50
C LEU A 99 -39.29 -3.23 9.45
N THR A 100 -39.25 -2.42 10.50
CA THR A 100 -38.30 -1.30 10.67
C THR A 100 -37.11 -1.67 11.56
N ASP A 101 -36.91 -2.95 11.86
CA ASP A 101 -35.75 -3.44 12.60
C ASP A 101 -34.45 -3.18 11.82
N ASP A 102 -33.34 -3.02 12.54
CA ASP A 102 -31.99 -2.87 11.98
C ASP A 102 -31.56 -4.14 11.23
N TRP A 103 -31.99 -4.24 9.96
CA TRP A 103 -31.57 -5.29 9.03
C TRP A 103 -30.45 -4.76 8.14
N ASP A 104 -29.23 -5.16 8.48
CA ASP A 104 -28.06 -4.86 7.66
C ASP A 104 -27.96 -5.77 6.45
N VAL A 105 -27.53 -5.19 5.33
CA VAL A 105 -27.12 -5.92 4.13
C VAL A 105 -25.91 -6.81 4.48
N PRO A 106 -25.83 -8.08 4.03
CA PRO A 106 -24.70 -8.94 4.34
C PRO A 106 -23.38 -8.37 3.81
N THR A 107 -22.51 -7.92 4.72
CA THR A 107 -21.26 -7.24 4.37
C THR A 107 -20.19 -8.20 3.83
N ASP A 108 -19.24 -7.67 3.07
CA ASP A 108 -18.09 -8.40 2.54
C ASP A 108 -17.29 -9.07 3.66
N ALA A 109 -17.06 -8.36 4.78
CA ALA A 109 -16.42 -8.89 5.98
C ALA A 109 -17.25 -9.98 6.71
N LYS A 110 -18.58 -10.01 6.55
CA LYS A 110 -19.43 -11.11 7.02
C LYS A 110 -19.26 -12.35 6.13
N ILE A 111 -19.25 -12.16 4.81
CA ILE A 111 -19.06 -13.24 3.82
C ILE A 111 -17.67 -13.88 3.99
N GLN A 112 -16.62 -13.07 4.13
CA GLN A 112 -15.25 -13.51 4.35
C GLN A 112 -15.10 -14.38 5.60
N ARG A 113 -15.52 -13.87 6.78
CA ARG A 113 -15.51 -14.64 8.04
C ARG A 113 -16.40 -15.88 7.95
N GLY A 114 -17.49 -15.82 7.19
CA GLY A 114 -18.33 -16.97 6.87
C GLY A 114 -17.56 -18.09 6.18
N ILE A 115 -16.71 -17.78 5.20
CA ILE A 115 -15.88 -18.79 4.52
C ILE A 115 -14.91 -19.43 5.52
N GLU A 116 -14.15 -18.61 6.25
CA GLU A 116 -13.15 -19.06 7.24
C GLU A 116 -13.75 -19.96 8.32
N ALA A 117 -14.90 -19.56 8.88
CA ALA A 117 -15.60 -20.34 9.91
C ALA A 117 -16.08 -21.71 9.41
N ASN A 118 -16.53 -21.83 8.15
CA ASN A 118 -16.96 -23.12 7.59
C ASN A 118 -15.77 -24.01 7.22
N LEU A 119 -14.64 -23.45 6.77
CA LEU A 119 -13.39 -24.19 6.56
C LEU A 119 -12.86 -24.76 7.89
N ARG A 120 -12.64 -23.89 8.89
CA ARG A 120 -12.14 -24.26 10.22
C ARG A 120 -13.06 -25.30 10.90
N GLY A 121 -14.37 -25.04 10.92
CA GLY A 121 -15.35 -25.91 11.58
C GLY A 121 -15.45 -27.32 10.98
N THR A 122 -15.26 -27.47 9.67
CA THR A 122 -15.42 -28.78 9.01
C THR A 122 -14.16 -29.64 9.10
N ALA A 123 -12.97 -29.05 9.14
CA ALA A 123 -11.72 -29.79 9.31
C ALA A 123 -11.61 -30.50 10.66
N ALA A 124 -12.05 -29.84 11.74
CA ALA A 124 -12.14 -30.43 13.08
C ALA A 124 -12.99 -31.72 13.10
N ALA A 125 -14.05 -31.79 12.29
CA ALA A 125 -14.88 -32.99 12.11
C ALA A 125 -14.30 -34.02 11.13
N ALA A 126 -13.22 -33.69 10.41
CA ALA A 126 -12.72 -34.49 9.30
C ALA A 126 -11.41 -35.23 9.57
N TYR A 127 -10.51 -34.71 10.41
CA TYR A 127 -9.08 -35.08 10.42
C TYR A 127 -8.73 -36.56 10.75
N ALA A 128 -9.68 -37.38 11.19
CA ALA A 128 -9.45 -38.77 11.58
C ALA A 128 -9.49 -39.81 10.42
N LYS A 129 -9.56 -39.42 9.14
CA LYS A 129 -9.75 -40.37 8.00
C LYS A 129 -8.92 -40.04 6.76
N VAL A 130 -8.39 -41.10 6.15
CA VAL A 130 -7.53 -41.11 4.94
C VAL A 130 -8.19 -40.38 3.76
N GLY A 131 -7.40 -39.54 3.06
CA GLY A 131 -7.78 -38.87 1.81
C GLY A 131 -7.50 -37.37 1.77
N GLY A 132 -7.52 -36.68 2.92
CA GLY A 132 -7.49 -35.21 2.98
C GLY A 132 -8.86 -34.59 2.67
N LEU A 133 -8.98 -33.27 2.83
CA LEU A 133 -10.22 -32.53 2.59
C LEU A 133 -10.07 -31.53 1.45
N THR A 134 -11.08 -31.45 0.57
CA THR A 134 -11.20 -30.42 -0.47
C THR A 134 -12.37 -29.48 -0.19
N ALA A 135 -12.20 -28.20 -0.50
CA ALA A 135 -13.27 -27.21 -0.44
C ALA A 135 -13.43 -26.53 -1.80
N TRP A 136 -14.66 -26.43 -2.28
CA TRP A 136 -15.01 -25.87 -3.59
C TRP A 136 -15.88 -24.64 -3.37
N ILE A 137 -15.28 -23.45 -3.51
CA ILE A 137 -15.91 -22.16 -3.26
C ILE A 137 -16.41 -21.60 -4.59
N GLU A 138 -17.71 -21.71 -4.88
CA GLU A 138 -18.31 -21.17 -6.10
C GLU A 138 -18.73 -19.71 -5.94
N THR A 139 -18.41 -18.87 -6.92
CA THR A 139 -18.81 -17.45 -6.93
C THR A 139 -20.17 -17.21 -7.62
N ALA A 140 -20.76 -16.03 -7.42
CA ALA A 140 -22.00 -15.61 -8.06
C ALA A 140 -21.71 -14.83 -9.36
N GLY A 141 -22.52 -14.99 -10.41
CA GLY A 141 -22.34 -14.23 -11.65
C GLY A 141 -20.99 -14.49 -12.36
N GLY A 142 -20.40 -13.44 -12.95
CA GLY A 142 -19.06 -13.46 -13.53
C GLY A 142 -17.98 -12.93 -12.58
N VAL A 143 -16.71 -12.96 -13.01
CA VAL A 143 -15.53 -12.50 -12.22
C VAL A 143 -15.73 -11.13 -11.55
N LEU A 144 -16.25 -10.15 -12.29
CA LEU A 144 -16.48 -8.78 -11.81
C LEU A 144 -17.94 -8.50 -11.45
N SER A 145 -18.77 -9.53 -11.24
CA SER A 145 -20.11 -9.32 -10.71
C SER A 145 -20.04 -8.85 -9.25
N PRO A 146 -20.84 -7.85 -8.86
CA PRO A 146 -20.77 -7.24 -7.53
C PRO A 146 -21.25 -8.18 -6.42
N SER A 147 -20.73 -7.99 -5.20
CA SER A 147 -21.24 -8.52 -3.94
C SER A 147 -22.54 -7.82 -3.53
N PHE A 148 -23.08 -8.09 -2.33
CA PHE A 148 -24.27 -7.36 -1.85
C PHE A 148 -23.98 -5.87 -1.59
N GLU A 149 -22.74 -5.50 -1.25
CA GLU A 149 -22.31 -4.12 -1.02
C GLU A 149 -21.89 -3.37 -2.30
N GLY A 150 -21.74 -4.09 -3.42
CA GLY A 150 -21.33 -3.53 -4.71
C GLY A 150 -19.88 -3.84 -5.11
N THR A 151 -19.04 -4.29 -4.18
CA THR A 151 -17.65 -4.68 -4.44
C THR A 151 -17.56 -5.77 -5.51
N PRO A 152 -16.71 -5.67 -6.54
CA PRO A 152 -16.51 -6.76 -7.49
C PRO A 152 -16.05 -8.03 -6.76
N GLN A 153 -16.64 -9.19 -7.06
CA GLN A 153 -16.35 -10.41 -6.30
C GLN A 153 -14.86 -10.84 -6.35
N ALA A 154 -14.16 -10.56 -7.44
CA ALA A 154 -12.72 -10.78 -7.51
C ALA A 154 -11.91 -9.92 -6.52
N ASP A 155 -12.45 -8.79 -6.06
CA ASP A 155 -11.84 -7.96 -5.00
C ASP A 155 -12.26 -8.46 -3.61
N LEU A 156 -13.55 -8.79 -3.39
CA LEU A 156 -14.04 -9.44 -2.16
C LEU A 156 -13.22 -10.67 -1.74
N TYR A 157 -12.89 -11.55 -2.69
CA TYR A 157 -12.16 -12.80 -2.39
C TYR A 157 -10.63 -12.63 -2.41
N ARG A 158 -10.10 -11.43 -2.68
CA ARG A 158 -8.67 -11.19 -2.93
C ARG A 158 -7.77 -11.50 -1.73
N GLN A 159 -8.27 -11.35 -0.51
CA GLN A 159 -7.55 -11.71 0.71
C GLN A 159 -7.30 -13.22 0.86
N PHE A 160 -8.10 -14.06 0.20
CA PHE A 160 -7.89 -15.50 0.18
C PHE A 160 -6.87 -15.89 -0.89
N ARG A 161 -7.03 -15.36 -2.11
CA ARG A 161 -6.19 -15.73 -3.27
C ARG A 161 -6.12 -17.25 -3.45
N PHE A 162 -7.26 -17.92 -3.30
CA PHE A 162 -7.36 -19.36 -3.50
C PHE A 162 -7.00 -19.75 -4.95
N PRO A 163 -6.39 -20.93 -5.16
CA PRO A 163 -6.29 -21.58 -6.46
C PRO A 163 -7.59 -21.46 -7.27
N THR A 164 -7.50 -20.82 -8.43
CA THR A 164 -8.68 -20.39 -9.18
C THR A 164 -8.94 -21.26 -10.39
N ILE A 165 -10.21 -21.61 -10.59
CA ILE A 165 -10.73 -22.36 -11.73
C ILE A 165 -11.69 -21.43 -12.47
N LEU A 166 -11.52 -21.27 -13.77
CA LEU A 166 -12.38 -20.43 -14.60
C LEU A 166 -13.27 -21.30 -15.50
N VAL A 167 -14.58 -21.18 -15.33
CA VAL A 167 -15.58 -21.75 -16.23
C VAL A 167 -15.81 -20.78 -17.38
N CYS A 168 -15.29 -21.12 -18.55
CA CYS A 168 -15.38 -20.32 -19.77
C CYS A 168 -16.78 -20.39 -20.40
N ASP A 169 -17.08 -19.39 -21.23
CA ASP A 169 -18.39 -19.18 -21.82
C ASP A 169 -18.53 -19.89 -23.20
N PRO A 170 -19.43 -20.87 -23.34
CA PRO A 170 -19.61 -21.63 -24.57
C PRO A 170 -20.42 -20.89 -25.65
N ASN A 171 -21.11 -19.79 -25.31
CA ASN A 171 -22.07 -19.11 -26.17
C ASN A 171 -21.40 -18.14 -27.16
N LEU A 172 -22.14 -17.61 -28.13
CA LEU A 172 -21.67 -16.52 -29.00
C LEU A 172 -21.13 -15.34 -28.18
N GLY A 173 -19.94 -14.83 -28.54
CA GLY A 173 -19.20 -13.81 -27.77
C GLY A 173 -18.38 -14.35 -26.59
N GLY A 174 -18.60 -15.62 -26.21
CA GLY A 174 -17.99 -16.25 -25.04
C GLY A 174 -16.47 -16.38 -25.08
N ILE A 175 -15.84 -16.37 -26.26
CA ILE A 175 -14.38 -16.27 -26.41
C ILE A 175 -13.86 -14.98 -25.76
N SER A 176 -14.38 -13.82 -26.15
CA SER A 176 -13.96 -12.53 -25.62
C SER A 176 -14.25 -12.43 -24.12
N ASN A 177 -15.44 -12.87 -23.70
CA ASN A 177 -15.86 -12.89 -22.30
C ASN A 177 -14.91 -13.72 -21.43
N SER A 178 -14.50 -14.91 -21.91
CA SER A 178 -13.58 -15.80 -21.20
C SER A 178 -12.16 -15.24 -21.07
N ILE A 179 -11.69 -14.52 -22.09
CA ILE A 179 -10.37 -13.88 -22.08
C ILE A 179 -10.36 -12.70 -21.11
N ALA A 180 -11.35 -11.81 -21.21
CA ALA A 180 -11.49 -10.67 -20.31
C ALA A 180 -11.64 -11.11 -18.83
N ALA A 181 -12.40 -12.18 -18.57
CA ALA A 181 -12.53 -12.76 -17.24
C ALA A 181 -11.20 -13.32 -16.69
N TYR A 182 -10.40 -13.98 -17.54
CA TYR A 182 -9.05 -14.42 -17.16
C TYR A 182 -8.12 -13.23 -16.87
N GLU A 183 -8.11 -12.21 -17.72
CA GLU A 183 -7.26 -11.02 -17.54
C GLU A 183 -7.64 -10.24 -16.28
N ALA A 184 -8.95 -10.11 -16.00
CA ALA A 184 -9.47 -9.51 -14.75
C ALA A 184 -9.05 -10.27 -13.47
N LEU A 185 -8.90 -11.60 -13.53
CA LEU A 185 -8.34 -12.41 -12.44
C LEU A 185 -6.81 -12.23 -12.33
N LYS A 186 -6.10 -12.23 -13.47
CA LYS A 186 -4.63 -12.13 -13.50
C LYS A 186 -4.12 -10.78 -13.03
N ILE A 187 -4.77 -9.68 -13.41
CA ILE A 187 -4.39 -8.33 -12.98
C ILE A 187 -4.63 -8.13 -11.47
N ARG A 188 -5.57 -8.88 -10.87
CA ARG A 188 -5.78 -8.97 -9.41
C ARG A 188 -4.80 -9.90 -8.70
N GLY A 189 -3.90 -10.58 -9.42
CA GLY A 189 -2.90 -11.48 -8.83
C GLY A 189 -3.41 -12.88 -8.46
N TYR A 190 -4.57 -13.31 -9.00
CA TYR A 190 -5.02 -14.70 -8.86
C TYR A 190 -4.19 -15.67 -9.71
N GLN A 191 -4.02 -16.89 -9.19
CA GLN A 191 -3.40 -17.99 -9.91
C GLN A 191 -4.49 -18.91 -10.47
N VAL A 192 -4.76 -18.79 -11.78
CA VAL A 192 -5.72 -19.65 -12.49
C VAL A 192 -5.06 -20.99 -12.79
N TYR A 193 -5.48 -22.04 -12.10
CA TYR A 193 -4.97 -23.42 -12.23
C TYR A 193 -5.52 -24.10 -13.49
N GLY A 194 -6.74 -23.75 -13.90
CA GLY A 194 -7.25 -24.23 -15.17
C GLY A 194 -8.56 -23.63 -15.63
N THR A 195 -8.86 -23.91 -16.90
CA THR A 195 -10.10 -23.50 -17.57
C THR A 195 -10.95 -24.72 -17.93
N LEU A 196 -12.24 -24.66 -17.64
CA LEU A 196 -13.21 -25.66 -18.09
C LEU A 196 -14.25 -24.99 -18.98
N ILE A 197 -14.67 -25.69 -20.03
CA ILE A 197 -15.73 -25.21 -20.91
C ILE A 197 -16.66 -26.35 -21.30
N LEU A 198 -17.95 -26.05 -21.37
CA LEU A 198 -18.94 -26.93 -21.96
C LEU A 198 -18.78 -26.93 -23.49
N GLU A 199 -18.75 -28.09 -24.12
CA GLU A 199 -18.76 -28.22 -25.56
C GLU A 199 -20.08 -27.67 -26.11
N ASP A 200 -19.97 -26.76 -27.08
CA ASP A 200 -21.06 -26.31 -27.91
C ASP A 200 -20.67 -26.58 -29.37
N ASN A 201 -21.52 -27.34 -30.07
CA ASN A 201 -21.28 -27.78 -31.45
C ASN A 201 -21.65 -26.72 -32.49
N GLN A 202 -22.42 -25.70 -32.11
CA GLN A 202 -22.87 -24.60 -32.97
C GLN A 202 -21.78 -23.53 -33.10
N TRP A 203 -21.17 -23.12 -31.98
CA TRP A 203 -20.17 -22.05 -31.93
C TRP A 203 -18.73 -22.55 -31.88
N GLN A 204 -18.50 -23.76 -31.35
CA GLN A 204 -17.18 -24.39 -31.25
C GLN A 204 -16.10 -23.56 -30.51
N ASN A 205 -16.52 -22.58 -29.69
CA ASN A 205 -15.65 -21.72 -28.87
C ASN A 205 -14.55 -22.48 -28.13
N HIS A 206 -14.88 -23.69 -27.67
CA HIS A 206 -13.99 -24.59 -26.94
C HIS A 206 -12.65 -24.83 -27.67
N ALA A 207 -12.68 -25.05 -28.99
CA ALA A 207 -11.47 -25.27 -29.78
C ALA A 207 -10.51 -24.07 -29.75
N TYR A 208 -11.05 -22.84 -29.90
CA TYR A 208 -10.24 -21.62 -29.84
C TYR A 208 -9.76 -21.34 -28.42
N ILE A 209 -10.65 -21.43 -27.42
CA ILE A 209 -10.35 -21.12 -26.01
C ILE A 209 -9.24 -22.02 -25.48
N HIS A 210 -9.28 -23.33 -25.78
CA HIS A 210 -8.21 -24.24 -25.39
C HIS A 210 -6.85 -23.85 -25.98
N LYS A 211 -6.82 -23.53 -27.28
CA LYS A 211 -5.60 -23.06 -27.96
C LYS A 211 -5.12 -21.72 -27.40
N TYR A 212 -6.02 -20.77 -27.12
CA TYR A 212 -5.66 -19.47 -26.53
C TYR A 212 -4.99 -19.63 -25.17
N PHE A 213 -5.42 -20.62 -24.39
CA PHE A 213 -4.91 -20.91 -23.05
C PHE A 213 -3.72 -21.88 -23.03
N ASP A 214 -3.22 -22.33 -24.19
CA ASP A 214 -1.91 -22.99 -24.30
C ASP A 214 -0.83 -22.11 -23.64
N ASN A 215 -0.03 -22.71 -22.75
CA ASN A 215 1.02 -22.07 -21.96
C ASN A 215 0.58 -20.90 -21.02
N LYS A 216 -0.72 -20.61 -20.89
CA LYS A 216 -1.26 -19.54 -20.00
C LYS A 216 -1.92 -20.06 -18.73
N VAL A 217 -2.39 -21.30 -18.73
CA VAL A 217 -2.90 -22.03 -17.56
C VAL A 217 -2.34 -23.45 -17.54
N PRO A 218 -2.11 -24.05 -16.37
CA PRO A 218 -1.62 -25.43 -16.25
C PRO A 218 -2.58 -26.49 -16.84
N LEU A 219 -3.89 -26.34 -16.64
CA LEU A 219 -4.89 -27.37 -16.96
C LEU A 219 -6.05 -26.80 -17.78
N LYS A 220 -6.56 -27.59 -18.73
CA LYS A 220 -7.70 -27.22 -19.58
C LYS A 220 -8.57 -28.46 -19.78
N ALA A 221 -9.88 -28.32 -19.75
CA ALA A 221 -10.79 -29.44 -20.00
C ALA A 221 -12.00 -29.06 -20.85
N PHE A 222 -12.37 -29.96 -21.75
CA PHE A 222 -13.65 -29.98 -22.42
C PHE A 222 -14.62 -30.90 -21.67
N LEU A 223 -15.84 -30.41 -21.47
CA LEU A 223 -16.94 -31.16 -20.89
C LEU A 223 -18.04 -31.23 -21.92
N LYS A 224 -18.53 -32.42 -22.28
CA LYS A 224 -19.60 -32.53 -23.29
C LYS A 224 -20.82 -31.68 -22.92
N ALA A 225 -21.55 -31.19 -23.91
CA ALA A 225 -22.81 -30.47 -23.71
C ALA A 225 -23.72 -31.21 -22.70
N PRO A 226 -24.29 -30.53 -21.69
CA PRO A 226 -25.25 -31.14 -20.78
C PRO A 226 -26.56 -31.47 -21.51
N PRO A 227 -27.34 -32.46 -21.02
CA PRO A 227 -28.61 -32.81 -21.64
C PRO A 227 -29.60 -31.64 -21.55
N PRO A 228 -30.46 -31.45 -22.56
CA PRO A 228 -31.51 -30.42 -22.51
C PRO A 228 -32.53 -30.76 -21.41
N ARG A 229 -32.94 -29.75 -20.63
CA ARG A 229 -33.84 -29.91 -19.48
C ARG A 229 -35.16 -30.58 -19.89
N ASN A 230 -35.48 -31.70 -19.26
CA ASN A 230 -36.68 -32.48 -19.52
C ASN A 230 -37.85 -31.98 -18.65
N LYS A 231 -39.07 -31.97 -19.19
CA LYS A 231 -40.29 -31.61 -18.45
C LYS A 231 -40.68 -32.64 -17.38
N ASN A 232 -40.23 -33.89 -17.52
CA ASN A 232 -40.40 -34.93 -16.51
C ASN A 232 -39.20 -34.94 -15.56
N PRO A 233 -39.35 -34.58 -14.26
CA PRO A 233 -38.22 -34.48 -13.33
C PRO A 233 -37.43 -35.79 -13.13
N ALA A 234 -38.08 -36.96 -13.27
CA ALA A 234 -37.39 -38.24 -13.13
C ALA A 234 -36.47 -38.53 -14.33
N ALA A 235 -36.96 -38.26 -15.55
CA ALA A 235 -36.18 -38.42 -16.78
C ALA A 235 -35.10 -37.32 -16.94
N ASP A 236 -35.36 -36.12 -16.41
CA ASP A 236 -34.36 -35.04 -16.29
C ASP A 236 -33.18 -35.49 -15.39
N HIS A 237 -33.52 -36.06 -14.23
CA HIS A 237 -32.54 -36.57 -13.27
C HIS A 237 -31.72 -37.74 -13.82
N GLU A 238 -32.36 -38.71 -14.48
CA GLU A 238 -31.68 -39.86 -15.11
C GLU A 238 -30.73 -39.42 -16.23
N ALA A 239 -31.16 -38.49 -17.10
CA ALA A 239 -30.31 -37.95 -18.16
C ALA A 239 -29.11 -37.17 -17.60
N MET A 240 -29.31 -36.38 -16.54
CA MET A 240 -28.24 -35.62 -15.89
C MET A 240 -27.25 -36.54 -15.16
N GLU A 241 -27.72 -37.59 -14.47
CA GLU A 241 -26.83 -38.59 -13.86
C GLU A 241 -25.98 -39.32 -14.91
N ALA A 242 -26.59 -39.75 -16.02
CA ALA A 242 -25.86 -40.39 -17.13
C ALA A 242 -24.80 -39.44 -17.74
N TRP A 243 -25.08 -38.14 -17.83
CA TRP A 243 -24.10 -37.14 -18.26
C TRP A 243 -22.92 -37.05 -17.29
N TYR A 244 -23.17 -36.97 -15.98
CA TYR A 244 -22.10 -36.96 -14.97
C TYR A 244 -21.28 -38.25 -14.93
N GLU A 245 -21.88 -39.41 -15.22
CA GLU A 245 -21.13 -40.67 -15.37
C GLU A 245 -20.25 -40.66 -16.62
N HIS A 246 -20.75 -40.10 -17.73
CA HIS A 246 -19.99 -39.95 -18.97
C HIS A 246 -18.81 -38.96 -18.84
N THR A 247 -18.98 -37.86 -18.10
CA THR A 247 -17.93 -36.84 -17.87
C THR A 247 -17.04 -37.12 -16.65
N ALA A 248 -17.34 -38.16 -15.85
CA ALA A 248 -16.58 -38.50 -14.65
C ALA A 248 -15.06 -38.66 -14.88
N PRO A 249 -14.56 -39.28 -15.97
CA PRO A 249 -13.11 -39.40 -16.19
C PRO A 249 -12.40 -38.04 -16.23
N THR A 250 -12.97 -37.06 -16.95
CA THR A 250 -12.42 -35.70 -17.07
C THR A 250 -12.42 -34.97 -15.73
N PHE A 251 -13.52 -35.05 -14.96
CA PHE A 251 -13.56 -34.43 -13.63
C PHE A 251 -12.60 -35.12 -12.65
N ASN A 252 -12.44 -36.44 -12.74
CA ASN A 252 -11.50 -37.18 -11.88
C ASN A 252 -10.05 -36.74 -12.11
N GLU A 253 -9.62 -36.69 -13.38
CA GLU A 253 -8.31 -36.19 -13.77
C GLU A 253 -8.11 -34.74 -13.30
N MET A 254 -9.07 -33.85 -13.57
CA MET A 254 -8.96 -32.44 -13.17
C MET A 254 -8.82 -32.27 -11.66
N VAL A 255 -9.62 -32.98 -10.83
CA VAL A 255 -9.49 -32.93 -9.37
C VAL A 255 -8.11 -33.42 -8.91
N GLN A 256 -7.62 -34.54 -9.45
CA GLN A 256 -6.30 -35.06 -9.10
C GLN A 256 -5.19 -34.04 -9.44
N ARG A 257 -5.22 -33.49 -10.66
CA ARG A 257 -4.22 -32.52 -11.13
C ARG A 257 -4.29 -31.18 -10.40
N PHE A 258 -5.48 -30.72 -9.99
CA PHE A 258 -5.62 -29.54 -9.13
C PHE A 258 -5.02 -29.75 -7.74
N VAL A 259 -5.19 -30.95 -7.17
CA VAL A 259 -4.57 -31.34 -5.90
C VAL A 259 -3.05 -31.37 -6.01
N GLU A 260 -2.49 -32.00 -7.04
CA GLU A 260 -1.04 -32.08 -7.29
C GLU A 260 -0.39 -30.69 -7.46
N LEU A 261 -1.10 -29.75 -8.11
CA LEU A 261 -0.65 -28.36 -8.24
C LEU A 261 -0.60 -27.62 -6.90
N GLU A 262 -1.55 -27.88 -5.99
CA GLU A 262 -1.54 -27.25 -4.66
C GLU A 262 -0.47 -27.85 -3.74
N GLU A 263 -0.26 -29.17 -3.80
CA GLU A 263 0.88 -29.83 -3.14
C GLU A 263 2.22 -29.25 -3.65
N THR A 264 2.33 -28.97 -4.96
CA THR A 264 3.51 -28.31 -5.55
C THR A 264 3.68 -26.87 -5.05
N ARG A 265 2.59 -26.12 -4.85
CA ARG A 265 2.62 -24.75 -4.31
C ARG A 265 3.08 -24.74 -2.85
N GLU A 266 2.52 -25.61 -2.00
CA GLU A 266 2.93 -25.75 -0.60
C GLU A 266 4.41 -26.15 -0.50
N HIS A 267 4.85 -27.14 -1.29
CA HIS A 267 6.25 -27.55 -1.34
C HIS A 267 7.18 -26.41 -1.76
N LYS A 268 6.78 -25.58 -2.73
CA LYS A 268 7.55 -24.40 -3.14
C LYS A 268 7.70 -23.38 -2.01
N LEU A 269 6.63 -23.11 -1.23
CA LEU A 269 6.70 -22.19 -0.08
C LEU A 269 7.66 -22.71 1.00
N HIS A 270 7.67 -24.02 1.23
CA HIS A 270 8.64 -24.67 2.11
C HIS A 270 10.09 -24.55 1.58
N LEU A 271 10.32 -24.84 0.29
CA LEU A 271 11.65 -24.70 -0.34
C LEU A 271 12.16 -23.26 -0.36
N MET A 272 11.28 -22.25 -0.49
CA MET A 272 11.68 -20.84 -0.42
C MET A 272 12.34 -20.50 0.93
N ARG A 273 11.89 -21.13 2.03
CA ARG A 273 12.42 -20.90 3.37
C ARG A 273 13.86 -21.42 3.51
N ALA A 274 14.10 -22.66 3.09
CA ALA A 274 15.43 -23.29 3.15
C ALA A 274 16.41 -22.75 2.09
N GLY A 275 15.91 -22.40 0.89
CA GLY A 275 16.75 -21.94 -0.22
C GLY A 275 17.16 -20.48 -0.14
N ALA A 276 16.35 -19.60 0.48
CA ALA A 276 16.61 -18.16 0.47
C ALA A 276 17.96 -17.75 1.10
N PRO A 277 18.40 -18.28 2.27
CA PRO A 277 19.72 -17.95 2.83
C PRO A 277 20.92 -18.41 1.99
N VAL A 278 20.71 -19.35 1.06
CA VAL A 278 21.75 -19.88 0.16
C VAL A 278 21.80 -19.09 -1.15
N ILE A 279 20.69 -18.46 -1.56
CA ILE A 279 20.51 -17.84 -2.87
C ILE A 279 20.53 -16.30 -2.81
N PHE A 280 20.05 -15.71 -1.72
CA PHE A 280 19.91 -14.25 -1.60
C PHE A 280 21.04 -13.63 -0.79
N TRP A 281 21.43 -12.42 -1.21
CA TRP A 281 22.19 -11.47 -0.42
C TRP A 281 21.25 -10.31 -0.05
N TRP A 282 20.72 -10.32 1.17
CA TRP A 282 19.78 -9.30 1.63
C TRP A 282 20.46 -7.97 2.01
N PRO A 283 19.87 -6.81 1.68
CA PRO A 283 20.37 -5.52 2.15
C PRO A 283 20.20 -5.39 3.67
N PHE A 284 21.10 -4.63 4.32
CA PHE A 284 21.05 -4.33 5.76
C PHE A 284 20.91 -5.56 6.69
N THR A 285 21.39 -6.72 6.26
CA THR A 285 21.21 -8.00 6.97
C THR A 285 22.55 -8.68 7.22
N GLN A 286 22.90 -8.94 8.47
CA GLN A 286 24.06 -9.76 8.82
C GLN A 286 23.68 -11.24 8.68
N HIS A 287 24.13 -11.89 7.62
CA HIS A 287 23.72 -13.26 7.26
C HIS A 287 24.19 -14.29 8.30
N GLY A 288 25.31 -14.02 8.99
CA GLY A 288 25.78 -14.86 10.11
C GLY A 288 24.87 -14.89 11.34
N LEU A 289 23.88 -13.98 11.45
CA LEU A 289 22.86 -14.01 12.52
C LEU A 289 21.60 -14.80 12.14
N ILE A 290 21.50 -15.26 10.88
CA ILE A 290 20.46 -16.17 10.38
C ILE A 290 20.91 -17.61 10.66
N ASP A 291 20.98 -17.94 11.94
CA ASP A 291 21.36 -19.27 12.46
C ASP A 291 20.27 -20.33 12.30
N ASN A 292 19.03 -19.93 12.00
CA ASN A 292 17.88 -20.82 11.81
C ASN A 292 16.85 -20.22 10.85
N GLU A 293 16.00 -21.09 10.30
CA GLU A 293 14.96 -20.71 9.35
C GLU A 293 13.71 -20.06 9.98
N ASP A 294 13.46 -20.21 11.30
CA ASP A 294 12.31 -19.59 11.97
C ASP A 294 12.44 -18.07 12.09
N LYS A 295 13.65 -17.53 11.90
CA LYS A 295 13.92 -16.09 11.71
C LYS A 295 13.45 -15.54 10.34
N LEU A 296 13.04 -16.40 9.41
CA LEU A 296 12.69 -16.00 8.03
C LEU A 296 11.18 -15.87 7.83
N THR A 297 10.75 -14.71 7.33
CA THR A 297 9.36 -14.47 6.92
C THR A 297 9.16 -14.82 5.45
N VAL A 298 8.37 -15.85 5.16
CA VAL A 298 8.01 -16.26 3.78
C VAL A 298 6.67 -15.64 3.39
N VAL A 299 6.67 -14.65 2.50
CA VAL A 299 5.45 -13.96 2.02
C VAL A 299 4.95 -14.60 0.70
N ASP A 300 3.70 -15.06 0.66
CA ASP A 300 3.02 -15.52 -0.59
C ASP A 300 2.48 -14.34 -1.40
N SER A 301 1.92 -13.35 -0.71
CA SER A 301 1.26 -12.18 -1.29
C SER A 301 0.99 -11.12 -0.23
N ALA A 302 0.62 -9.91 -0.64
CA ALA A 302 0.12 -8.87 0.26
C ALA A 302 -1.19 -8.28 -0.28
N HIS A 303 -1.99 -7.68 0.61
CA HIS A 303 -3.23 -6.98 0.28
C HIS A 303 -3.65 -6.04 1.43
N ASN A 304 -4.01 -4.78 1.10
CA ASN A 304 -4.37 -3.73 2.06
C ASN A 304 -3.25 -3.57 3.12
N ASP A 305 -3.55 -3.64 4.40
CA ASP A 305 -2.54 -3.54 5.48
C ASP A 305 -1.74 -4.83 5.77
N PHE A 306 -1.99 -5.92 5.03
CA PHE A 306 -1.54 -7.26 5.43
C PHE A 306 -0.63 -7.96 4.44
N LEU A 307 0.46 -8.52 4.95
CA LEU A 307 1.24 -9.60 4.32
C LEU A 307 0.53 -10.93 4.59
N ASN A 308 0.45 -11.82 3.61
CA ASN A 308 0.06 -13.23 3.80
C ASN A 308 1.32 -14.07 3.92
N VAL A 309 1.60 -14.54 5.14
CA VAL A 309 2.86 -15.18 5.51
C VAL A 309 2.66 -16.67 5.75
N TYR A 310 3.56 -17.48 5.19
CA TYR A 310 3.55 -18.94 5.32
C TYR A 310 4.21 -19.38 6.63
N ASP A 311 3.45 -20.11 7.43
CA ASP A 311 3.88 -20.72 8.68
C ASP A 311 3.86 -22.26 8.53
N PRO A 312 5.04 -22.91 8.40
CA PRO A 312 5.12 -24.37 8.28
C PRO A 312 4.85 -25.09 9.60
N ASN A 313 4.86 -24.39 10.74
CA ASN A 313 4.68 -24.97 12.06
C ASN A 313 3.20 -25.17 12.44
N VAL A 314 2.26 -24.82 11.54
CA VAL A 314 0.82 -25.05 11.74
C VAL A 314 0.49 -26.54 11.58
N THR A 315 0.35 -27.22 12.72
CA THR A 315 -0.09 -28.63 12.79
C THR A 315 -1.58 -28.79 13.15
N GLU A 316 -2.30 -27.70 13.42
CA GLU A 316 -3.71 -27.76 13.79
C GLU A 316 -4.60 -28.02 12.55
N PRO A 317 -5.46 -29.05 12.55
CA PRO A 317 -6.37 -29.35 11.45
C PRO A 317 -7.29 -28.18 11.10
N GLY A 318 -7.20 -27.68 9.86
CA GLY A 318 -8.01 -26.55 9.41
C GLY A 318 -7.68 -25.21 10.06
N ALA A 319 -6.47 -25.06 10.60
CA ALA A 319 -5.88 -23.74 10.77
C ALA A 319 -5.22 -23.26 9.46
N PRO A 320 -5.23 -21.95 9.15
CA PRO A 320 -4.56 -21.41 7.98
C PRO A 320 -3.04 -21.49 8.13
N GLN A 321 -2.35 -22.06 7.13
CA GLN A 321 -0.90 -22.00 6.98
C GLN A 321 -0.44 -20.66 6.39
N LEU A 322 -1.29 -19.96 5.64
CA LEU A 322 -1.07 -18.57 5.23
C LEU A 322 -1.84 -17.62 6.16
N LYS A 323 -1.13 -16.98 7.09
CA LYS A 323 -1.69 -16.07 8.10
C LYS A 323 -1.52 -14.60 7.69
N PRO A 324 -2.48 -13.71 7.99
CA PRO A 324 -2.30 -12.28 7.79
C PRO A 324 -1.37 -11.71 8.88
N MET A 325 -0.38 -10.92 8.46
CA MET A 325 0.45 -10.10 9.34
C MET A 325 0.29 -8.64 8.94
N PHE A 326 -0.14 -7.79 9.88
CA PHE A 326 -0.17 -6.34 9.69
C PHE A 326 1.25 -5.82 9.48
N ASP A 327 1.51 -5.14 8.36
CA ASP A 327 2.84 -4.61 8.05
C ASP A 327 3.06 -3.27 8.77
N ALA A 328 3.45 -3.35 10.05
CA ALA A 328 3.78 -2.18 10.84
C ALA A 328 5.02 -1.42 10.34
N SER A 329 5.80 -2.03 9.43
CA SER A 329 6.96 -1.41 8.81
C SER A 329 6.64 -0.55 7.58
N ALA A 330 5.39 -0.62 7.08
CA ALA A 330 4.94 -0.07 5.81
C ALA A 330 5.88 -0.43 4.63
N SER A 331 6.39 -1.65 4.64
CA SER A 331 7.41 -2.20 3.74
C SER A 331 8.55 -1.22 3.46
N TRP A 332 9.26 -0.82 4.51
CA TRP A 332 10.31 0.21 4.49
C TRP A 332 9.79 1.63 4.21
N TRP A 333 8.64 1.95 4.82
CA TRP A 333 7.96 3.25 4.77
C TRP A 333 7.47 3.65 3.36
N THR A 334 7.31 2.70 2.45
CA THR A 334 6.85 2.94 1.07
C THR A 334 5.34 2.95 0.93
N GLN A 335 4.61 2.15 1.72
CA GLN A 335 3.16 1.99 1.58
C GLN A 335 2.41 3.27 1.98
N ALA A 336 1.49 3.70 1.12
CA ALA A 336 0.63 4.88 1.33
C ALA A 336 -0.88 4.61 1.16
N LEU A 337 -1.21 3.59 0.36
CA LEU A 337 -2.56 3.32 -0.16
C LEU A 337 -2.89 1.81 -0.10
N GLY A 338 -2.20 1.09 0.80
CA GLY A 338 -2.30 -0.35 0.98
C GLY A 338 -1.63 -1.18 -0.12
N HIS A 339 -1.28 -2.42 0.25
CA HIS A 339 -0.67 -3.40 -0.64
C HIS A 339 -1.65 -3.85 -1.73
N GLY A 340 -1.17 -3.90 -2.98
CA GLY A 340 -1.95 -4.45 -4.11
C GLY A 340 -3.17 -3.61 -4.50
N ASN A 341 -3.11 -2.29 -4.33
CA ASN A 341 -4.15 -1.35 -4.70
C ASN A 341 -4.55 -1.49 -6.20
N MET A 342 -5.84 -1.74 -6.48
CA MET A 342 -6.32 -2.04 -7.83
C MET A 342 -6.25 -0.82 -8.77
N GLU A 343 -6.47 0.39 -8.27
CA GLU A 343 -6.37 1.61 -9.08
C GLU A 343 -4.94 1.80 -9.61
N LEU A 344 -3.94 1.74 -8.72
CA LEU A 344 -2.52 1.83 -9.10
C LEU A 344 -2.07 0.67 -10.01
N THR A 345 -2.62 -0.53 -9.80
CA THR A 345 -2.28 -1.71 -10.61
C THR A 345 -2.83 -1.59 -12.05
N LEU A 346 -4.01 -0.99 -12.23
CA LEU A 346 -4.57 -0.70 -13.56
C LEU A 346 -3.74 0.33 -14.30
N GLU A 347 -3.35 1.42 -13.64
CA GLU A 347 -2.48 2.45 -14.23
C GLU A 347 -1.11 1.89 -14.64
N ALA A 348 -0.50 1.05 -13.79
CA ALA A 348 0.75 0.36 -14.12
C ALA A 348 0.60 -0.51 -15.38
N ALA A 349 -0.47 -1.31 -15.46
CA ALA A 349 -0.72 -2.19 -16.62
C ALA A 349 -1.01 -1.40 -17.90
N ALA A 350 -1.81 -0.33 -17.83
CA ALA A 350 -2.13 0.53 -18.96
C ALA A 350 -0.90 1.27 -19.49
N ALA A 351 -0.09 1.87 -18.60
CA ALA A 351 1.15 2.54 -18.97
C ALA A 351 2.20 1.55 -19.54
N ALA A 352 2.30 0.34 -18.98
CA ALA A 352 3.18 -0.69 -19.50
C ALA A 352 2.80 -1.12 -20.93
N ALA A 353 1.50 -1.31 -21.20
CA ALA A 353 1.00 -1.67 -22.53
C ALA A 353 1.13 -0.52 -23.55
N ARG A 354 0.95 0.74 -23.11
CA ARG A 354 0.99 1.92 -23.99
C ARG A 354 2.40 2.43 -24.30
N TYR A 355 3.32 2.32 -23.35
CA TYR A 355 4.65 2.96 -23.45
C TYR A 355 5.83 2.01 -23.21
N GLY A 356 5.68 0.98 -22.37
CA GLY A 356 6.83 0.23 -21.85
C GLY A 356 7.83 1.17 -21.17
N HIS A 357 9.00 1.34 -21.77
CA HIS A 357 9.95 2.39 -21.40
C HIS A 357 10.37 3.19 -22.65
N VAL A 358 10.39 4.52 -22.51
CA VAL A 358 10.77 5.48 -23.54
C VAL A 358 11.87 6.39 -22.98
N LEU A 359 12.85 6.73 -23.81
CA LEU A 359 13.92 7.68 -23.48
C LEU A 359 13.33 9.05 -23.07
N HIS A 360 13.80 9.63 -21.96
CA HIS A 360 13.31 10.92 -21.47
C HIS A 360 14.10 12.16 -21.92
N PRO A 361 15.45 12.18 -21.99
CA PRO A 361 16.17 13.40 -22.38
C PRO A 361 15.78 13.95 -23.76
N LYS A 362 15.26 15.19 -23.78
CA LYS A 362 14.68 15.89 -24.95
C LYS A 362 13.41 15.26 -25.54
N VAL A 363 12.74 14.41 -24.77
CA VAL A 363 11.47 13.75 -25.12
C VAL A 363 10.46 14.06 -24.02
N VAL A 364 9.19 14.14 -24.37
CA VAL A 364 8.09 14.30 -23.40
C VAL A 364 7.05 13.21 -23.65
N HIS A 365 6.51 12.68 -22.57
CA HIS A 365 5.38 11.75 -22.59
C HIS A 365 4.44 12.09 -21.44
N GLU A 366 3.14 11.99 -21.70
CA GLU A 366 2.02 12.38 -20.83
C GLU A 366 2.23 12.00 -19.35
N PRO A 367 2.55 10.74 -18.97
CA PRO A 367 2.71 10.38 -17.55
C PRO A 367 3.76 11.20 -16.77
N ALA A 368 4.88 11.60 -17.40
CA ALA A 368 5.91 12.40 -16.73
C ALA A 368 5.59 13.89 -16.77
N PHE A 369 4.85 14.36 -17.77
CA PHE A 369 4.37 15.74 -17.83
C PHE A 369 3.31 15.98 -16.76
N ASP A 370 2.28 15.14 -16.71
CA ASP A 370 1.18 15.23 -15.73
C ASP A 370 1.70 15.12 -14.30
N LEU A 371 2.66 14.21 -14.05
CA LEU A 371 3.30 14.09 -12.75
C LEU A 371 4.10 15.33 -12.39
N ALA A 372 4.78 15.97 -13.35
CA ALA A 372 5.54 17.20 -13.08
C ALA A 372 4.59 18.34 -12.73
N GLU A 373 3.49 18.52 -13.46
CA GLU A 373 2.46 19.53 -13.15
C GLU A 373 1.87 19.31 -11.75
N LYS A 374 1.48 18.07 -11.42
CA LYS A 374 0.95 17.74 -10.08
C LYS A 374 1.97 17.98 -8.96
N LEU A 375 3.23 17.58 -9.16
CA LEU A 375 4.28 17.81 -8.17
C LEU A 375 4.51 19.31 -7.92
N LEU A 376 4.58 20.12 -8.98
CA LEU A 376 4.73 21.57 -8.88
C LEU A 376 3.49 22.26 -8.29
N GLN A 377 2.28 21.76 -8.59
CA GLN A 377 1.02 22.29 -8.04
C GLN A 377 0.87 21.99 -6.54
N PHE A 378 1.22 20.79 -6.08
CA PHE A 378 0.92 20.32 -4.73
C PHE A 378 2.08 20.49 -3.74
N VAL A 379 3.16 19.70 -3.89
CA VAL A 379 4.29 19.72 -2.94
C VAL A 379 5.31 20.81 -3.25
N GLY A 380 5.42 21.19 -4.53
CA GLY A 380 6.17 22.35 -5.03
C GLY A 380 5.42 23.68 -4.92
N GLY A 381 4.14 23.65 -4.50
CA GLY A 381 3.22 24.77 -4.61
C GLY A 381 3.75 26.06 -4.00
N GLY A 382 3.99 27.06 -4.83
CA GLY A 382 4.46 28.39 -4.41
C GLY A 382 5.97 28.52 -4.17
N TRP A 383 6.79 27.53 -4.52
CA TRP A 383 8.26 27.66 -4.45
C TRP A 383 9.04 26.93 -5.57
N ALA A 384 8.58 25.77 -6.04
CA ALA A 384 9.29 25.00 -7.07
C ALA A 384 8.78 25.34 -8.47
N GLU A 385 9.68 25.30 -9.45
CA GLU A 385 9.39 25.58 -10.88
C GLU A 385 9.88 24.47 -11.81
N ARG A 386 10.72 23.54 -11.30
CA ARG A 386 11.32 22.45 -12.07
C ARG A 386 11.27 21.12 -11.33
N VAL A 387 11.18 20.04 -12.09
CA VAL A 387 11.23 18.64 -11.62
C VAL A 387 12.34 17.90 -12.35
N PHE A 388 13.13 17.12 -11.63
CA PHE A 388 14.10 16.17 -12.18
C PHE A 388 13.79 14.76 -11.67
N TYR A 389 13.72 13.77 -12.56
CA TYR A 389 13.39 12.39 -12.19
C TYR A 389 14.63 11.48 -12.06
N SER A 390 14.60 10.62 -11.06
CA SER A 390 15.60 9.56 -10.83
C SER A 390 14.92 8.31 -10.24
N ASP A 391 15.67 7.27 -9.92
CA ASP A 391 15.09 5.95 -9.63
C ASP A 391 14.71 5.77 -8.15
N ASN A 392 15.45 6.39 -7.22
CA ASN A 392 15.23 6.26 -5.78
C ASN A 392 15.73 7.49 -4.98
N GLY A 393 15.40 7.54 -3.69
CA GLY A 393 15.73 8.65 -2.80
C GLY A 393 17.23 8.99 -2.73
N SER A 394 18.12 8.01 -2.64
CA SER A 394 19.58 8.23 -2.60
C SER A 394 20.07 8.92 -3.87
N THR A 395 19.58 8.47 -5.02
CA THR A 395 19.95 9.02 -6.32
C THR A 395 19.39 10.43 -6.54
N ALA A 396 18.20 10.70 -5.99
CA ALA A 396 17.58 12.02 -6.00
C ALA A 396 18.24 13.00 -5.02
N MET A 397 18.78 12.49 -3.91
CA MET A 397 19.64 13.26 -3.00
C MET A 397 20.98 13.60 -3.63
N GLU A 398 21.61 12.69 -4.39
CA GLU A 398 22.80 13.05 -5.18
C GLU A 398 22.53 14.13 -6.24
N VAL A 399 21.37 14.08 -6.90
CA VAL A 399 20.91 15.14 -7.80
C VAL A 399 20.76 16.46 -7.04
N ALA A 400 20.11 16.46 -5.88
CA ALA A 400 19.91 17.63 -5.04
C ALA A 400 21.23 18.24 -4.54
N LEU A 401 22.17 17.40 -4.11
CA LEU A 401 23.52 17.85 -3.72
C LEU A 401 24.25 18.49 -4.90
N LYS A 402 24.25 17.85 -6.09
CA LYS A 402 24.85 18.42 -7.31
C LYS A 402 24.22 19.77 -7.69
N MET A 403 22.89 19.90 -7.53
CA MET A 403 22.17 21.16 -7.70
C MET A 403 22.62 22.25 -6.72
N ALA A 404 22.66 21.95 -5.41
CA ALA A 404 23.08 22.91 -4.39
C ALA A 404 24.55 23.35 -4.55
N MET A 405 25.48 22.40 -4.75
CA MET A 405 26.90 22.72 -4.94
C MET A 405 27.14 23.59 -6.19
N ARG A 406 26.32 23.46 -7.23
CA ARG A 406 26.37 24.36 -8.39
C ARG A 406 26.01 25.79 -8.02
N VAL A 407 24.90 25.98 -7.30
CA VAL A 407 24.43 27.30 -6.84
C VAL A 407 25.44 27.95 -5.89
N ALA A 408 25.96 27.21 -4.91
CA ALA A 408 27.02 27.66 -4.02
C ALA A 408 28.29 28.05 -4.80
N GLY A 409 28.69 27.22 -5.77
CA GLY A 409 29.85 27.45 -6.64
C GLY A 409 29.74 28.70 -7.51
N HIS A 410 28.55 29.14 -7.91
CA HIS A 410 28.35 30.40 -8.65
C HIS A 410 28.68 31.66 -7.83
N ARG A 411 28.71 31.56 -6.50
CA ARG A 411 29.18 32.67 -5.65
C ARG A 411 30.70 32.80 -5.66
N VAL A 412 31.42 31.72 -5.98
CA VAL A 412 32.88 31.68 -5.99
C VAL A 412 33.40 32.20 -7.33
N PRO A 413 34.32 33.16 -7.37
CA PRO A 413 34.89 33.61 -8.64
C PRO A 413 35.66 32.50 -9.36
N PRO A 414 35.73 32.49 -10.71
CA PRO A 414 36.44 31.48 -11.49
C PRO A 414 37.88 31.24 -11.02
N GLU A 415 38.57 32.31 -10.62
CA GLU A 415 39.93 32.31 -10.08
C GLU A 415 40.10 31.57 -8.74
N ASN A 416 39.02 31.36 -7.98
CA ASN A 416 39.00 30.68 -6.68
C ASN A 416 38.18 29.38 -6.70
N LYS A 417 37.89 28.81 -7.87
CA LYS A 417 37.03 27.62 -8.02
C LYS A 417 37.53 26.46 -7.16
N LEU A 418 36.72 26.04 -6.19
CA LEU A 418 37.00 24.90 -5.33
C LEU A 418 36.83 23.56 -6.07
N ASP A 419 37.57 22.54 -5.61
CA ASP A 419 37.34 21.16 -6.03
C ASP A 419 35.97 20.67 -5.51
N ALA A 420 35.32 19.78 -6.26
CA ALA A 420 34.07 19.14 -5.85
C ALA A 420 34.19 18.44 -4.48
N HIS A 421 35.37 17.92 -4.14
CA HIS A 421 35.63 17.23 -2.87
C HIS A 421 35.79 18.18 -1.67
N THR A 422 35.89 19.50 -1.90
CA THR A 422 36.04 20.50 -0.82
C THR A 422 34.72 20.86 -0.15
N TRP A 423 33.59 20.62 -0.83
CA TRP A 423 32.27 21.03 -0.35
C TRP A 423 31.70 20.03 0.64
N GLY A 424 31.26 20.53 1.80
CA GLY A 424 30.43 19.79 2.74
C GLY A 424 29.01 20.33 2.84
N VAL A 425 28.21 19.71 3.71
CA VAL A 425 26.84 20.12 4.06
C VAL A 425 26.71 20.50 5.54
N ILE A 426 25.72 21.31 5.87
CA ILE A 426 25.24 21.47 7.24
C ILE A 426 24.07 20.52 7.41
N GLY A 427 24.16 19.59 8.37
CA GLY A 427 23.14 18.57 8.60
C GLY A 427 22.89 18.32 10.09
N LEU A 428 22.06 17.32 10.39
CA LEU A 428 21.69 16.94 11.74
C LEU A 428 22.29 15.57 12.10
N ARG A 429 22.71 15.38 13.36
CA ARG A 429 23.26 14.10 13.83
C ARG A 429 22.21 13.00 13.82
N GLY A 430 22.48 11.94 13.06
CA GLY A 430 21.58 10.82 12.80
C GLY A 430 20.57 11.05 11.67
N ALA A 431 20.72 12.11 10.86
CA ALA A 431 19.97 12.23 9.62
C ALA A 431 20.42 11.19 8.58
N TYR A 432 19.51 10.76 7.71
CA TYR A 432 19.76 9.76 6.69
C TYR A 432 19.24 10.20 5.32
N HIS A 433 20.11 10.13 4.31
CA HIS A 433 19.83 10.60 2.94
C HIS A 433 20.03 9.54 1.85
N GLY A 434 20.49 8.33 2.21
CA GLY A 434 20.66 7.21 1.28
C GLY A 434 22.04 6.56 1.30
N ASP A 435 22.14 5.44 0.57
CA ASP A 435 23.29 4.53 0.61
C ASP A 435 24.23 4.61 -0.60
N THR A 436 23.98 5.54 -1.54
CA THR A 436 24.97 5.85 -2.59
C THR A 436 26.05 6.76 -2.02
N VAL A 437 27.29 6.65 -2.49
CA VAL A 437 28.46 7.32 -1.87
C VAL A 437 28.25 8.83 -1.69
N GLY A 438 27.64 9.53 -2.65
CA GLY A 438 27.38 10.96 -2.52
C GLY A 438 26.30 11.31 -1.49
N ALA A 439 25.31 10.43 -1.30
CA ALA A 439 24.27 10.59 -0.27
C ALA A 439 24.81 10.23 1.12
N MET A 440 25.64 9.18 1.22
CA MET A 440 26.33 8.79 2.45
C MET A 440 27.26 9.90 2.95
N ASP A 441 28.12 10.46 2.10
CA ASP A 441 29.04 11.56 2.47
C ASP A 441 28.31 12.82 2.97
N ALA A 442 27.00 12.95 2.68
CA ALA A 442 26.11 13.96 3.24
C ALA A 442 25.40 13.55 4.54
N THR A 443 25.87 12.50 5.22
CA THR A 443 25.45 12.07 6.57
C THR A 443 26.65 11.93 7.51
N GLN A 444 26.39 11.87 8.82
CA GLN A 444 27.43 11.61 9.82
C GLN A 444 27.89 10.14 9.77
N LYS A 445 29.17 9.88 10.01
CA LYS A 445 29.72 8.52 10.16
C LYS A 445 29.30 7.86 11.48
N ASP A 446 28.09 7.30 11.47
CA ASP A 446 27.51 6.50 12.56
C ASP A 446 27.89 5.00 12.45
N ALA A 447 27.15 4.12 13.14
CA ALA A 447 27.43 2.69 13.28
C ALA A 447 27.55 1.91 11.96
N PHE A 448 27.03 2.45 10.85
CA PHE A 448 27.25 1.95 9.49
C PHE A 448 28.69 2.25 9.02
N LYS A 449 29.67 1.61 9.67
CA LYS A 449 31.12 1.78 9.42
C LYS A 449 31.55 1.25 8.05
N SER A 450 31.07 1.89 6.98
CA SER A 450 31.56 1.66 5.63
C SER A 450 32.94 2.29 5.46
N GLU A 451 33.84 1.52 4.87
CA GLU A 451 35.16 1.97 4.43
C GLU A 451 35.07 3.05 3.33
N TRP A 452 33.97 3.07 2.56
CA TRP A 452 33.75 4.05 1.48
C TRP A 452 33.11 5.36 1.96
N HIS A 453 32.68 5.43 3.22
CA HIS A 453 32.05 6.64 3.76
C HIS A 453 33.08 7.70 4.14
N SER A 454 33.08 8.84 3.44
CA SER A 454 33.86 10.03 3.73
C SER A 454 32.93 11.16 4.18
N GLU A 455 32.58 11.19 5.46
CA GLU A 455 31.76 12.25 6.09
C GLU A 455 32.20 13.66 5.68
N ARG A 456 31.31 14.42 5.03
CA ARG A 456 31.55 15.79 4.53
C ARG A 456 30.48 16.75 5.06
N GLY A 457 30.51 17.05 6.35
CA GLY A 457 29.60 18.04 6.90
C GLY A 457 29.91 18.56 8.29
N ALA A 458 28.97 19.38 8.77
CA ALA A 458 28.86 19.81 10.16
C ALA A 458 27.51 19.30 10.69
N TRP A 459 27.56 18.44 11.69
CA TRP A 459 26.39 17.74 12.25
C TRP A 459 25.98 18.38 13.57
N LEU A 460 24.83 19.03 13.56
CA LEU A 460 24.25 19.65 14.75
C LEU A 460 23.35 18.64 15.47
N ASP A 461 23.45 18.62 16.80
CA ASP A 461 22.53 17.86 17.64
C ASP A 461 21.17 18.56 17.69
N ALA A 462 20.14 17.86 17.21
CA ALA A 462 18.80 18.40 17.07
C ALA A 462 17.95 18.05 18.31
N PRO A 463 17.30 19.03 18.97
CA PRO A 463 16.31 18.77 20.00
C PRO A 463 15.14 17.94 19.47
N THR A 464 14.64 17.05 20.31
CA THR A 464 13.59 16.08 19.97
C THR A 464 12.29 16.34 20.72
N VAL A 465 11.17 15.96 20.10
CA VAL A 465 9.80 16.04 20.64
C VAL A 465 9.30 14.64 20.96
N GLY A 466 8.73 14.44 22.15
CA GLY A 466 8.04 13.20 22.51
C GLY A 466 7.18 13.35 23.76
N PHE A 467 6.34 12.35 24.03
CA PHE A 467 5.55 12.29 25.26
C PHE A 467 6.33 11.55 26.35
N VAL A 468 6.42 12.17 27.52
CA VAL A 468 7.03 11.60 28.73
C VAL A 468 6.07 11.83 29.90
N ASN A 469 5.69 10.76 30.61
CA ASN A 469 4.76 10.80 31.75
C ASN A 469 3.42 11.53 31.46
N GLY A 470 2.93 11.47 30.21
CA GLY A 470 1.70 12.14 29.77
C GLY A 470 1.84 13.62 29.40
N LYS A 471 3.06 14.19 29.40
CA LYS A 471 3.35 15.55 28.95
C LYS A 471 4.09 15.55 27.62
N VAL A 472 3.79 16.53 26.77
CA VAL A 472 4.59 16.78 25.56
C VAL A 472 5.89 17.45 26.01
N THR A 473 7.01 16.92 25.58
CA THR A 473 8.34 17.32 26.04
C THR A 473 9.26 17.57 24.85
N VAL A 474 9.89 18.75 24.84
CA VAL A 474 11.04 19.06 23.98
C VAL A 474 12.31 18.93 24.80
N ARG A 475 13.30 18.19 24.29
CA ARG A 475 14.56 17.92 24.99
C ARG A 475 15.76 17.89 24.05
N GLY A 476 16.91 18.37 24.49
CA GLY A 476 18.16 18.33 23.72
C GLY A 476 19.29 19.10 24.39
N GLY A 477 20.43 19.18 23.72
CA GLY A 477 21.59 19.96 24.16
C GLY A 477 21.72 21.29 23.41
N ILE A 478 21.99 22.38 24.13
CA ILE A 478 22.30 23.71 23.56
C ILE A 478 23.63 24.18 24.16
N LEU A 479 24.65 24.38 23.33
CA LEU A 479 25.99 24.86 23.75
C LEU A 479 26.62 24.03 24.91
N GLY A 480 26.34 22.73 24.96
CA GLY A 480 26.82 21.83 26.02
C GLY A 480 25.99 21.83 27.30
N TYR A 481 24.79 22.42 27.29
CA TYR A 481 23.81 22.34 28.36
C TYR A 481 22.56 21.59 27.88
N ASP A 482 22.22 20.49 28.55
CA ASP A 482 20.96 19.79 28.33
C ASP A 482 19.79 20.60 28.88
N PHE A 483 18.68 20.62 28.15
CA PHE A 483 17.43 21.23 28.57
C PHE A 483 16.24 20.31 28.30
N THR A 484 15.19 20.53 29.08
CA THR A 484 13.88 19.90 28.93
C THR A 484 12.82 21.00 29.10
N GLU A 485 11.88 21.08 28.17
CA GLU A 485 10.79 22.07 28.19
C GLU A 485 9.46 21.32 27.94
N GLU A 486 8.48 21.52 28.82
CA GLU A 486 7.18 20.84 28.77
C GLU A 486 6.10 21.74 28.15
N PHE A 487 5.20 21.13 27.37
CA PHE A 487 4.10 21.77 26.66
C PHE A 487 2.78 21.06 27.00
N ASP A 488 1.66 21.78 26.89
CA ASP A 488 0.33 21.21 27.19
C ASP A 488 -0.26 20.46 25.98
N SER A 489 0.24 20.71 24.77
CA SER A 489 -0.22 20.00 23.56
C SER A 489 0.82 19.97 22.43
N LEU A 490 0.62 19.10 21.43
CA LEU A 490 1.39 19.13 20.19
C LEU A 490 1.15 20.40 19.37
N ASP A 491 -0.09 20.93 19.36
CA ASP A 491 -0.44 22.18 18.68
C ASP A 491 0.48 23.33 19.13
N GLU A 492 0.85 23.41 20.41
CA GLU A 492 1.77 24.43 20.92
C GLU A 492 3.19 24.25 20.39
N VAL A 493 3.71 23.02 20.33
CA VAL A 493 5.05 22.72 19.82
C VAL A 493 5.16 23.00 18.32
N TYR A 494 4.16 22.61 17.54
CA TYR A 494 4.20 22.77 16.07
C TYR A 494 3.73 24.16 15.59
N ASP A 495 3.23 25.05 16.48
CA ASP A 495 3.02 26.47 16.18
C ASP A 495 4.34 27.26 16.20
N VAL A 496 5.13 27.06 15.14
CA VAL A 496 6.42 27.74 14.93
C VAL A 496 6.26 29.28 14.90
N ASP A 497 5.17 29.80 14.35
CA ASP A 497 4.93 31.25 14.25
C ASP A 497 4.88 31.90 15.65
N LYS A 498 4.17 31.28 16.61
CA LYS A 498 4.17 31.75 18.00
C LYS A 498 5.50 31.52 18.71
N ARG A 499 6.19 30.42 18.42
CA ARG A 499 7.43 30.04 19.12
C ARG A 499 8.69 30.77 18.63
N THR A 500 8.68 31.36 17.43
CA THR A 500 9.84 32.10 16.86
C THR A 500 10.26 33.31 17.69
N GLY A 501 9.36 33.90 18.49
CA GLY A 501 9.66 35.00 19.41
C GLY A 501 10.13 34.59 20.82
N SER A 502 10.31 33.29 21.09
CA SER A 502 10.60 32.76 22.43
C SER A 502 12.08 32.82 22.83
N ASP A 503 12.34 32.75 24.15
CA ASP A 503 13.70 32.57 24.68
C ASP A 503 14.37 31.27 24.19
N LEU A 504 13.58 30.24 23.84
CA LEU A 504 14.09 29.02 23.22
C LEU A 504 14.58 29.26 21.78
N ALA A 505 13.83 30.01 20.97
CA ALA A 505 14.24 30.39 19.61
C ALA A 505 15.55 31.19 19.62
N LEU A 506 15.71 32.13 20.55
CA LEU A 506 16.94 32.89 20.73
C LEU A 506 18.12 32.00 21.17
N ARG A 507 17.88 31.04 22.09
CA ARG A 507 18.88 30.05 22.50
C ARG A 507 19.33 29.18 21.32
N TYR A 508 18.40 28.68 20.51
CA TYR A 508 18.71 27.94 19.27
C TYR A 508 19.53 28.77 18.29
N SER A 509 19.08 29.98 17.95
CA SER A 509 19.78 30.88 17.03
C SER A 509 21.24 31.11 17.44
N ASN A 510 21.47 31.43 18.72
CA ASN A 510 22.82 31.68 19.24
C ASN A 510 23.70 30.43 19.21
N ALA A 511 23.15 29.26 19.50
CA ALA A 511 23.88 28.00 19.49
C ALA A 511 24.28 27.57 18.07
N ILE A 512 23.32 27.65 17.14
CA ILE A 512 23.52 27.35 15.72
C ILE A 512 24.54 28.33 15.14
N GLU A 513 24.40 29.63 15.38
CA GLU A 513 25.37 30.64 14.92
C GLU A 513 26.77 30.37 15.47
N THR A 514 26.90 30.01 16.75
CA THR A 514 28.19 29.69 17.38
C THR A 514 28.85 28.47 16.72
N ALA A 515 28.10 27.38 16.55
CA ALA A 515 28.60 26.16 15.91
C ALA A 515 29.03 26.41 14.46
N LEU A 516 28.15 27.03 13.66
CA LEU A 516 28.41 27.32 12.25
C LEU A 516 29.59 28.29 12.05
N ARG A 517 29.77 29.27 12.93
CA ARG A 517 30.97 30.14 12.94
C ARG A 517 32.24 29.38 13.29
N ALA A 518 32.20 28.44 14.24
CA ALA A 518 33.36 27.63 14.61
C ALA A 518 33.85 26.79 13.42
N HIS A 519 32.93 26.13 12.70
CA HIS A 519 33.25 25.38 11.48
C HIS A 519 33.80 26.27 10.36
N ALA A 520 33.23 27.46 10.14
CA ALA A 520 33.76 28.41 9.16
C ALA A 520 35.16 28.94 9.52
N VAL A 521 35.46 29.14 10.81
CA VAL A 521 36.81 29.50 11.30
C VAL A 521 37.81 28.34 11.14
N ALA A 522 37.35 27.09 11.24
CA ALA A 522 38.14 25.90 10.93
C ALA A 522 38.42 25.73 9.41
N GLY A 523 37.89 26.61 8.55
CA GLY A 523 38.12 26.60 7.11
C GLY A 523 37.23 25.64 6.32
N GLN A 524 36.21 25.05 6.94
CA GLN A 524 35.22 24.24 6.23
C GLN A 524 34.29 25.12 5.39
N VAL A 525 33.91 24.60 4.21
CA VAL A 525 33.04 25.29 3.25
C VAL A 525 31.77 24.47 3.04
N PHE A 526 30.61 25.11 3.20
CA PHE A 526 29.32 24.45 3.11
C PHE A 526 28.56 24.92 1.86
N GLY A 527 28.14 23.97 1.01
CA GLY A 527 27.37 24.27 -0.19
C GLY A 527 25.87 24.02 -0.08
N ALA A 528 25.40 23.43 1.03
CA ALA A 528 23.99 23.23 1.33
C ALA A 528 23.73 23.14 2.84
N VAL A 529 22.50 23.44 3.25
CA VAL A 529 21.88 22.88 4.47
C VAL A 529 20.98 21.73 4.02
N VAL A 530 21.06 20.58 4.69
CA VAL A 530 20.26 19.38 4.39
C VAL A 530 19.56 18.91 5.66
N ILE A 531 18.25 18.72 5.60
CA ILE A 531 17.46 18.19 6.72
C ILE A 531 16.42 17.16 6.23
N GLU A 532 16.17 16.13 7.04
CA GLU A 532 14.86 15.44 7.05
C GLU A 532 13.90 16.32 7.86
N PRO A 533 12.85 16.91 7.26
CA PRO A 533 11.95 17.82 7.98
C PRO A 533 11.09 17.10 9.02
N MET A 534 10.95 17.68 10.22
CA MET A 534 10.13 17.21 11.36
C MET A 534 10.47 15.84 11.97
N LEU A 535 11.01 14.88 11.21
CA LEU A 535 11.29 13.52 11.68
C LEU A 535 12.49 12.91 10.93
N MET A 536 13.57 12.61 11.65
CA MET A 536 14.68 11.80 11.13
C MET A 536 14.35 10.31 11.29
N GLY A 537 14.15 9.61 10.17
CA GLY A 537 13.60 8.25 10.15
C GLY A 537 14.61 7.19 10.59
N ALA A 538 15.62 6.94 9.77
CA ALA A 538 16.60 5.87 10.01
C ALA A 538 17.48 6.13 11.26
N GLY A 539 17.63 7.40 11.67
CA GLY A 539 18.26 7.82 12.92
C GLY A 539 17.56 7.40 14.22
N GLY A 540 16.55 6.52 14.15
CA GLY A 540 15.79 6.02 15.29
C GLY A 540 14.50 6.81 15.56
N MET A 541 13.74 7.16 14.50
CA MET A 541 12.47 7.90 14.55
C MET A 541 12.52 9.13 15.48
N LYS A 542 13.52 9.99 15.28
CA LYS A 542 13.72 11.20 16.07
C LYS A 542 12.82 12.30 15.52
N PHE A 543 11.67 12.53 16.13
CA PHE A 543 10.84 13.70 15.87
C PHE A 543 11.61 14.94 16.33
N VAL A 544 11.95 15.83 15.40
CA VAL A 544 12.78 17.02 15.63
C VAL A 544 11.88 18.21 15.97
N ASP A 545 12.31 19.06 16.90
CA ASP A 545 11.61 20.31 17.19
C ASP A 545 11.53 21.18 15.91
N PRO A 546 10.32 21.47 15.37
CA PRO A 546 10.18 22.26 14.16
C PRO A 546 10.69 23.70 14.32
N LEU A 547 10.69 24.24 15.55
CA LEU A 547 11.31 25.53 15.85
C LEU A 547 12.84 25.48 15.64
N PHE A 548 13.49 24.39 16.02
CA PHE A 548 14.94 24.25 15.83
C PHE A 548 15.31 24.23 14.34
N GLN A 549 14.56 23.47 13.53
CA GLN A 549 14.77 23.45 12.07
C GLN A 549 14.47 24.83 11.44
N HIS A 550 13.45 25.55 11.94
CA HIS A 550 13.18 26.92 11.52
C HIS A 550 14.37 27.86 11.82
N MET A 551 14.89 27.82 13.05
CA MET A 551 16.04 28.64 13.45
C MET A 551 17.34 28.24 12.74
N LEU A 552 17.51 26.96 12.38
CA LEU A 552 18.65 26.48 11.60
C LEU A 552 18.69 27.08 10.21
N VAL A 553 17.59 26.96 9.45
CA VAL A 553 17.52 27.46 8.07
C VAL A 553 17.63 28.99 8.03
N THR A 554 16.94 29.71 8.91
CA THR A 554 16.98 31.17 8.97
C THR A 554 18.38 31.70 9.35
N THR A 555 19.03 31.08 10.35
CA THR A 555 20.39 31.43 10.77
C THR A 555 21.44 31.08 9.71
N ALA A 556 21.34 29.90 9.06
CA ALA A 556 22.25 29.54 7.98
C ALA A 556 22.11 30.50 6.78
N ARG A 557 20.87 30.87 6.41
CA ARG A 557 20.62 31.88 5.36
C ARG A 557 21.23 33.24 5.74
N SER A 558 21.11 33.72 6.98
CA SER A 558 21.71 35.00 7.41
C SER A 558 23.26 34.96 7.44
N LEU A 559 23.85 33.81 7.78
CA LEU A 559 25.30 33.58 7.82
C LEU A 559 25.92 33.21 6.47
N SER A 560 25.15 33.19 5.37
CA SER A 560 25.63 32.86 4.01
C SER A 560 26.91 33.60 3.60
N GLY A 561 27.10 34.84 4.06
CA GLY A 561 28.31 35.63 3.79
C GLY A 561 29.57 35.20 4.55
N ILE A 562 29.52 34.12 5.33
CA ILE A 562 30.64 33.52 6.08
C ILE A 562 30.77 32.03 5.78
N LEU A 563 29.65 31.32 5.59
CA LEU A 563 29.61 29.88 5.29
C LEU A 563 30.04 29.54 3.85
N LEU A 564 29.95 30.52 2.94
CA LEU A 564 30.31 30.39 1.53
C LEU A 564 31.58 31.21 1.21
N PRO A 565 32.41 30.78 0.24
CA PRO A 565 33.66 31.47 -0.07
C PRO A 565 33.43 32.88 -0.64
N LYS A 566 34.31 33.82 -0.28
CA LYS A 566 34.33 35.19 -0.81
C LYS A 566 35.30 35.35 -1.97
N PRO A 567 35.14 36.37 -2.84
CA PRO A 567 34.05 37.35 -2.89
C PRO A 567 32.82 36.90 -3.71
N ALA A 568 31.63 37.06 -3.12
CA ALA A 568 30.36 36.71 -3.76
C ALA A 568 29.98 37.67 -4.92
N ARG A 569 29.58 37.11 -6.07
CA ARG A 569 29.00 37.87 -7.21
C ARG A 569 27.47 37.83 -7.28
N SER A 570 26.78 37.07 -6.41
CA SER A 570 25.32 36.89 -6.44
C SER A 570 24.65 37.14 -5.07
N HIS A 571 23.35 37.44 -5.12
CA HIS A 571 22.47 37.64 -3.97
C HIS A 571 21.98 36.32 -3.33
N LEU A 572 22.13 35.19 -4.04
CA LEU A 572 21.70 33.85 -3.62
C LEU A 572 22.26 33.47 -2.24
N THR A 573 21.45 32.91 -1.34
CA THR A 573 21.90 32.42 -0.02
C THR A 573 22.55 31.03 -0.10
N ILE A 574 22.92 30.43 1.03
CA ILE A 574 23.19 28.99 1.08
C ILE A 574 21.90 28.21 0.69
N PRO A 575 21.97 27.28 -0.28
CA PRO A 575 20.82 26.45 -0.66
C PRO A 575 20.33 25.58 0.49
N ILE A 576 19.01 25.42 0.58
CA ILE A 576 18.33 24.56 1.54
C ILE A 576 17.72 23.36 0.81
N ILE A 577 18.12 22.15 1.22
CA ILE A 577 17.57 20.88 0.74
C ILE A 577 16.65 20.29 1.81
N PHE A 578 15.39 20.03 1.45
CA PHE A 578 14.47 19.23 2.25
C PHE A 578 14.42 17.80 1.71
N ASP A 579 14.84 16.84 2.52
CA ASP A 579 14.65 15.42 2.25
C ASP A 579 13.25 14.99 2.72
N GLU A 580 12.25 15.15 1.86
CA GLU A 580 10.88 14.67 2.09
C GLU A 580 10.66 13.22 1.60
N VAL A 581 11.73 12.45 1.34
CA VAL A 581 11.65 11.04 0.89
C VAL A 581 10.91 10.14 1.89
N PHE A 582 10.97 10.47 3.17
CA PHE A 582 10.22 9.76 4.21
C PHE A 582 8.93 10.48 4.61
N VAL A 583 8.99 11.79 4.83
CA VAL A 583 7.96 12.56 5.55
C VAL A 583 6.92 13.25 4.67
N GLY A 584 7.20 13.41 3.37
CA GLY A 584 6.29 14.06 2.42
C GLY A 584 5.05 13.23 2.09
N LEU A 585 4.19 13.80 1.24
CA LEU A 585 3.05 13.11 0.62
C LEU A 585 2.07 12.48 1.63
N GLY A 586 1.83 13.13 2.76
CA GLY A 586 0.82 12.73 3.74
C GLY A 586 1.33 11.88 4.91
N ARG A 587 2.60 11.43 4.93
CA ARG A 587 3.10 10.53 5.99
C ARG A 587 2.85 11.06 7.40
N LEU A 588 3.14 12.34 7.62
CA LEU A 588 2.97 13.06 8.89
C LEU A 588 1.63 13.82 8.97
N GLY A 589 0.70 13.52 8.08
CA GLY A 589 -0.62 14.14 8.02
C GLY A 589 -0.72 15.43 7.19
N THR A 590 0.38 15.88 6.57
CA THR A 590 0.43 16.99 5.60
C THR A 590 1.07 16.55 4.28
N LEU A 591 0.71 17.18 3.16
CA LEU A 591 1.32 16.88 1.85
C LEU A 591 2.80 17.27 1.77
N THR A 592 3.18 18.34 2.47
CA THR A 592 4.55 18.83 2.60
C THR A 592 4.74 19.39 4.01
N THR A 593 5.98 19.38 4.49
CA THR A 593 6.38 19.90 5.81
C THR A 593 6.62 21.41 5.83
N THR A 594 6.69 22.06 4.66
CA THR A 594 6.91 23.51 4.50
C THR A 594 5.94 24.36 5.32
N GLN A 595 4.67 23.95 5.41
CA GLN A 595 3.63 24.62 6.19
C GLN A 595 3.88 24.54 7.71
N ALA A 596 4.36 23.39 8.19
CA ALA A 596 4.67 23.17 9.61
C ALA A 596 5.96 23.87 10.03
N LEU A 597 6.99 23.86 9.16
CA LEU A 597 8.27 24.56 9.39
C LEU A 597 8.23 26.06 9.10
N LYS A 598 7.16 26.57 8.48
CA LYS A 598 7.02 27.98 8.04
C LYS A 598 8.17 28.43 7.13
N LEU A 599 8.61 27.52 6.27
CA LEU A 599 9.79 27.67 5.41
C LEU A 599 9.61 26.97 4.08
N THR A 600 10.16 27.56 3.02
CA THR A 600 10.34 26.93 1.72
C THR A 600 11.81 26.54 1.50
N PRO A 601 12.08 25.33 0.98
CA PRO A 601 13.42 24.94 0.54
C PRO A 601 13.77 25.60 -0.79
N ASP A 602 15.02 25.44 -1.21
CA ASP A 602 15.48 25.75 -2.56
C ASP A 602 15.42 24.49 -3.46
N ILE A 603 15.54 23.31 -2.84
CA ILE A 603 15.47 21.98 -3.47
C ILE A 603 14.74 21.03 -2.51
N ALA A 604 13.86 20.16 -3.02
CA ALA A 604 13.19 19.13 -2.22
C ALA A 604 13.19 17.78 -2.92
N VAL A 605 13.24 16.69 -2.15
CA VAL A 605 13.36 15.33 -2.68
C VAL A 605 12.20 14.45 -2.22
N TYR A 606 11.61 13.71 -3.16
CA TYR A 606 10.45 12.84 -2.95
C TYR A 606 10.70 11.45 -3.54
N ALA A 607 10.32 10.40 -2.82
CA ALA A 607 10.26 9.02 -3.31
C ALA A 607 9.24 8.23 -2.45
N LYS A 608 9.46 6.93 -2.20
CA LYS A 608 8.64 6.07 -1.31
C LYS A 608 7.12 6.15 -1.59
N MET A 609 6.38 6.97 -0.83
CA MET A 609 4.93 7.19 -1.01
C MET A 609 4.57 7.78 -2.38
N LEU A 610 5.53 8.37 -3.09
CA LEU A 610 5.36 8.93 -4.44
C LEU A 610 4.62 7.97 -5.39
N THR A 611 4.90 6.67 -5.32
CA THR A 611 4.29 5.62 -6.16
C THR A 611 3.33 4.71 -5.38
N GLY A 612 2.91 5.13 -4.18
CA GLY A 612 2.08 4.32 -3.28
C GLY A 612 2.77 3.06 -2.73
N GLY A 613 4.07 2.89 -2.99
CA GLY A 613 4.82 1.67 -2.69
C GLY A 613 4.74 0.57 -3.76
N VAL A 614 4.30 0.90 -4.98
CA VAL A 614 4.13 -0.08 -6.08
C VAL A 614 5.37 -0.20 -6.99
N MET A 615 6.06 0.92 -7.27
CA MET A 615 7.19 0.97 -8.21
C MET A 615 8.32 1.90 -7.71
N PRO A 616 9.58 1.71 -8.10
CA PRO A 616 10.63 2.69 -7.85
C PRO A 616 10.43 3.96 -8.71
N LEU A 617 10.50 5.12 -8.06
CA LEU A 617 10.65 6.45 -8.66
C LEU A 617 11.11 7.43 -7.58
N ALA A 618 11.86 8.44 -7.98
CA ALA A 618 12.09 9.63 -7.18
C ALA A 618 12.05 10.90 -8.02
N ALA A 619 11.72 12.02 -7.38
CA ALA A 619 11.65 13.35 -7.97
C ALA A 619 12.41 14.36 -7.09
N THR A 620 13.28 15.15 -7.71
CA THR A 620 13.94 16.30 -7.11
C THR A 620 13.30 17.57 -7.69
N LEU A 621 12.62 18.33 -6.83
CA LEU A 621 12.03 19.62 -7.17
C LEU A 621 13.04 20.74 -6.88
N ALA A 622 13.03 21.80 -7.69
CA ALA A 622 13.94 22.93 -7.55
C ALA A 622 13.29 24.27 -7.91
N THR A 623 13.78 25.34 -7.29
CA THR A 623 13.46 26.73 -7.69
C THR A 623 14.03 27.07 -9.07
N GLU A 624 13.48 28.10 -9.72
CA GLU A 624 14.01 28.58 -11.00
C GLU A 624 15.44 29.15 -10.88
N ASP A 625 15.83 29.70 -9.72
CA ASP A 625 17.21 30.16 -9.46
C ASP A 625 18.22 29.00 -9.46
N VAL A 626 17.85 27.84 -8.89
CA VAL A 626 18.68 26.63 -8.93
C VAL A 626 18.83 26.15 -10.38
N PHE A 627 17.75 26.15 -11.16
CA PHE A 627 17.79 25.76 -12.58
C PHE A 627 18.64 26.71 -13.43
N ASN A 628 18.49 28.02 -13.23
CA ASN A 628 19.28 29.05 -13.91
C ASN A 628 20.79 28.90 -13.68
N ALA A 629 21.24 28.31 -12.58
CA ALA A 629 22.65 28.01 -12.34
C ALA A 629 23.24 26.95 -13.29
N PHE A 630 22.41 26.20 -14.03
CA PHE A 630 22.83 25.23 -15.05
C PHE A 630 22.67 25.72 -16.49
N ILE A 631 22.02 26.87 -16.71
CA ILE A 631 21.81 27.42 -18.05
C ILE A 631 23.11 27.94 -18.67
N GLY A 632 23.36 27.56 -19.92
CA GLY A 632 24.53 27.96 -20.70
C GLY A 632 24.53 27.36 -22.09
N LEU A 633 25.45 27.81 -22.95
CA LEU A 633 25.62 27.31 -24.32
C LEU A 633 26.49 26.04 -24.42
N GLU A 634 27.23 25.72 -23.36
CA GLU A 634 28.13 24.56 -23.25
C GLU A 634 27.41 23.40 -22.55
N LYS A 635 27.54 22.18 -23.07
CA LYS A 635 26.92 20.99 -22.47
C LYS A 635 27.47 20.72 -21.07
N GLU A 636 28.72 21.08 -20.84
CA GLU A 636 29.47 20.95 -19.59
C GLU A 636 28.87 21.81 -18.46
N LYS A 637 28.04 22.82 -18.77
CA LYS A 637 27.33 23.65 -17.79
C LYS A 637 26.01 23.04 -17.32
N ALA A 638 25.43 22.13 -18.10
CA ALA A 638 24.20 21.43 -17.75
C ALA A 638 24.42 20.42 -16.62
N LEU A 639 23.33 20.01 -15.97
CA LEU A 639 23.36 18.90 -15.01
C LEU A 639 23.54 17.59 -15.76
N ASN A 640 24.81 17.17 -15.95
CA ASN A 640 25.17 15.91 -16.59
C ASN A 640 25.01 14.73 -15.60
N HIS A 641 23.79 14.56 -15.10
CA HIS A 641 23.31 13.41 -14.33
C HIS A 641 22.09 12.85 -15.07
N GLY A 642 21.96 11.53 -15.18
CA GLY A 642 20.81 10.89 -15.82
C GLY A 642 20.94 9.38 -15.76
N HIS A 643 19.81 8.69 -15.61
CA HIS A 643 19.74 7.24 -15.49
C HIS A 643 19.00 6.68 -16.72
N SER A 644 19.21 5.40 -17.03
CA SER A 644 18.48 4.75 -18.13
C SER A 644 16.97 4.83 -17.94
N TYR A 645 16.48 4.67 -16.70
CA TYR A 645 15.05 4.70 -16.36
C TYR A 645 14.54 6.05 -15.85
N THR A 646 15.31 7.14 -15.97
CA THR A 646 14.86 8.50 -15.63
C THR A 646 13.48 8.78 -16.25
N ALA A 647 12.51 9.13 -15.39
CA ALA A 647 11.11 9.38 -15.73
C ALA A 647 10.39 8.20 -16.41
N ASN A 648 10.61 6.96 -15.96
CA ASN A 648 9.92 5.78 -16.49
C ASN A 648 8.38 6.00 -16.60
N PRO A 649 7.75 5.85 -17.79
CA PRO A 649 6.33 6.12 -17.98
C PRO A 649 5.39 5.35 -17.06
N ILE A 650 5.73 4.11 -16.69
CA ILE A 650 4.93 3.24 -15.82
C ILE A 650 4.96 3.80 -14.39
N SER A 651 6.15 4.04 -13.84
CA SER A 651 6.29 4.61 -12.51
C SER A 651 5.70 6.01 -12.42
N CYS A 652 5.82 6.83 -13.49
CA CYS A 652 5.24 8.16 -13.53
C CYS A 652 3.70 8.15 -13.54
N ALA A 653 3.06 7.24 -14.29
CA ALA A 653 1.60 7.09 -14.29
C ALA A 653 1.09 6.65 -12.90
N VAL A 654 1.74 5.63 -12.31
CA VAL A 654 1.45 5.17 -10.95
C VAL A 654 1.62 6.28 -9.93
N ALA A 655 2.68 7.09 -10.02
CA ALA A 655 2.89 8.21 -9.11
C ALA A 655 1.85 9.33 -9.30
N SER A 656 1.49 9.65 -10.55
CA SER A 656 0.46 10.63 -10.87
C SER A 656 -0.89 10.22 -10.25
N ARG A 657 -1.26 8.93 -10.31
CA ARG A 657 -2.46 8.41 -9.64
C ARG A 657 -2.33 8.35 -8.12
N SER A 658 -1.16 7.96 -7.60
CA SER A 658 -0.90 7.90 -6.16
C SER A 658 -1.10 9.26 -5.50
N ILE A 659 -0.64 10.35 -6.13
CA ILE A 659 -0.85 11.72 -5.64
C ILE A 659 -2.35 12.07 -5.58
N ASP A 660 -3.14 11.74 -6.62
CA ASP A 660 -4.59 11.99 -6.62
C ASP A 660 -5.29 11.28 -5.45
N LEU A 661 -4.93 10.03 -5.21
CA LEU A 661 -5.51 9.19 -4.16
C LEU A 661 -5.09 9.70 -2.77
N ILE A 662 -3.81 10.01 -2.56
CA ILE A 662 -3.31 10.63 -1.32
C ILE A 662 -4.03 11.96 -1.05
N GLN A 663 -4.21 12.81 -2.06
CA GLN A 663 -4.93 14.08 -1.92
C GLN A 663 -6.41 13.87 -1.59
N ARG A 664 -7.06 12.90 -2.24
CA ARG A 664 -8.46 12.50 -1.97
C ARG A 664 -8.63 12.09 -0.51
N GLU A 665 -7.80 11.18 0.00
CA GLU A 665 -7.90 10.71 1.38
C GLU A 665 -7.55 11.79 2.41
N LEU A 666 -6.49 12.58 2.20
CA LEU A 666 -6.14 13.68 3.13
C LEU A 666 -7.25 14.74 3.25
N SER A 667 -8.03 14.93 2.17
CA SER A 667 -9.10 15.94 2.07
C SER A 667 -10.47 15.42 2.53
N PHE A 668 -10.83 14.17 2.20
CA PHE A 668 -12.18 13.63 2.35
C PHE A 668 -12.25 12.24 3.02
N GLY A 669 -11.11 11.61 3.32
CA GLY A 669 -11.04 10.28 3.93
C GLY A 669 -11.71 10.25 5.31
N LEU A 670 -12.76 9.44 5.45
CA LEU A 670 -13.57 9.36 6.67
C LEU A 670 -12.74 8.94 7.89
N GLU A 671 -11.79 8.02 7.69
CA GLU A 671 -10.92 7.52 8.76
C GLU A 671 -9.94 8.60 9.25
N LEU A 672 -9.44 9.44 8.35
CA LEU A 672 -8.63 10.60 8.72
C LEU A 672 -9.44 11.71 9.37
N CYS A 673 -10.71 11.90 8.99
CA CYS A 673 -11.62 12.79 9.71
C CYS A 673 -11.84 12.33 11.16
N THR A 674 -12.01 11.02 11.37
CA THR A 674 -12.10 10.41 12.70
C THR A 674 -10.80 10.58 13.50
N ALA A 675 -9.65 10.34 12.87
CA ALA A 675 -8.33 10.57 13.47
C ALA A 675 -8.12 12.02 13.91
N LYS A 676 -8.37 12.98 13.01
CA LYS A 676 -8.32 14.43 13.31
C LYS A 676 -9.24 14.80 14.48
N ALA A 677 -10.46 14.25 14.52
CA ALA A 677 -11.41 14.53 15.60
C ALA A 677 -10.96 14.04 16.99
N MET A 678 -10.25 12.89 17.07
CA MET A 678 -9.68 12.42 18.33
C MET A 678 -8.70 13.44 18.93
N TRP A 679 -7.85 14.04 18.09
CA TRP A 679 -6.78 14.97 18.50
C TRP A 679 -7.23 16.42 18.71
N LEU A 680 -8.47 16.79 18.36
CA LEU A 680 -9.01 18.14 18.63
C LEU A 680 -9.02 18.46 20.14
N SER A 681 -8.30 19.52 20.52
CA SER A 681 -8.31 20.06 21.89
C SER A 681 -9.71 20.50 22.35
N HIS A 682 -9.93 20.56 23.67
CA HIS A 682 -11.21 20.99 24.24
C HIS A 682 -11.61 22.43 23.83
N GLU A 683 -10.63 23.31 23.59
CA GLU A 683 -10.88 24.66 23.05
C GLU A 683 -11.27 24.65 21.56
N ASN A 684 -10.63 23.79 20.75
CA ASN A 684 -10.92 23.66 19.32
C ASN A 684 -12.30 23.00 19.10
N ARG A 685 -12.67 22.00 19.92
CA ARG A 685 -14.02 21.39 19.93
C ARG A 685 -15.13 22.40 20.24
N ALA A 686 -14.83 23.45 21.01
CA ALA A 686 -15.76 24.55 21.29
C ALA A 686 -15.86 25.62 20.17
N GLY A 687 -15.21 25.40 19.01
CA GLY A 687 -15.31 26.25 17.82
C GLY A 687 -14.60 27.60 17.90
N ARG A 688 -13.69 27.80 18.87
CA ARG A 688 -13.12 29.13 19.19
C ARG A 688 -11.80 29.47 18.48
N LYS A 689 -11.14 28.51 17.86
CA LYS A 689 -9.88 28.69 17.11
C LYS A 689 -9.93 27.90 15.81
N LYS A 690 -9.39 28.49 14.74
CA LYS A 690 -9.19 27.86 13.43
C LYS A 690 -7.69 27.61 13.25
N VAL A 691 -7.21 26.56 13.91
CA VAL A 691 -5.81 26.09 13.85
C VAL A 691 -5.83 24.75 13.12
N ASP A 692 -4.89 24.54 12.21
CA ASP A 692 -4.63 23.22 11.61
C ASP A 692 -4.05 22.32 12.70
N THR A 693 -4.93 21.61 13.41
CA THR A 693 -4.59 20.79 14.58
C THR A 693 -3.68 19.64 14.18
N VAL A 694 -2.62 19.43 14.95
CA VAL A 694 -1.70 18.29 14.82
C VAL A 694 -2.44 17.01 15.19
N TRP A 695 -2.38 16.00 14.33
CA TRP A 695 -3.18 14.78 14.49
C TRP A 695 -2.38 13.51 14.21
N SER A 696 -2.90 12.38 14.69
CA SER A 696 -2.34 11.04 14.46
C SER A 696 -3.47 10.01 14.34
N VAL A 697 -3.26 8.93 13.57
CA VAL A 697 -4.17 7.78 13.54
C VAL A 697 -4.17 7.00 14.86
N TRP A 698 -3.09 7.11 15.64
CA TRP A 698 -2.91 6.56 16.98
C TRP A 698 -3.61 7.46 18.02
N SER A 699 -4.29 6.92 19.05
CA SER A 699 -5.09 7.78 19.95
C SER A 699 -4.28 8.50 21.03
N PRO A 700 -4.69 9.71 21.44
CA PRO A 700 -4.09 10.41 22.57
C PRO A 700 -4.07 9.58 23.87
N GLU A 701 -5.12 8.80 24.13
CA GLU A 701 -5.26 7.96 25.32
C GLU A 701 -4.21 6.86 25.36
N PHE A 702 -3.96 6.20 24.22
CA PHE A 702 -2.92 5.18 24.07
C PHE A 702 -1.52 5.79 24.26
N ILE A 703 -1.23 6.93 23.60
CA ILE A 703 0.07 7.61 23.72
C ILE A 703 0.33 8.06 25.17
N ASN A 704 -0.66 8.66 25.83
CA ASN A 704 -0.58 9.05 27.24
C ASN A 704 -0.34 7.84 28.16
N ALA A 705 -1.01 6.71 27.93
CA ALA A 705 -0.76 5.49 28.71
C ALA A 705 0.66 4.95 28.51
N VAL A 706 1.11 4.77 27.26
CA VAL A 706 2.44 4.24 26.94
C VAL A 706 3.55 5.14 27.51
N SER A 707 3.38 6.47 27.45
CA SER A 707 4.38 7.44 27.94
C SER A 707 4.67 7.38 29.45
N ARG A 708 3.84 6.67 30.23
CA ARG A 708 3.95 6.58 31.70
C ARG A 708 4.64 5.30 32.18
N PHE A 709 4.90 4.32 31.30
CA PHE A 709 5.60 3.10 31.70
C PHE A 709 7.09 3.37 31.96
N ARG A 710 7.63 2.80 33.04
CA ARG A 710 8.99 3.05 33.55
C ARG A 710 10.08 2.65 32.57
N ASN A 711 9.85 1.62 31.75
CA ASN A 711 10.77 1.17 30.71
C ASN A 711 10.66 1.96 29.39
N VAL A 712 9.66 2.83 29.21
CA VAL A 712 9.56 3.73 28.06
C VAL A 712 10.36 4.98 28.35
N GLU A 713 11.23 5.40 27.43
CA GLU A 713 11.98 6.65 27.51
C GLU A 713 11.11 7.81 27.01
N ASP A 714 10.53 7.63 25.83
CA ASP A 714 9.55 8.51 25.20
C ASP A 714 8.68 7.71 24.21
N VAL A 715 7.51 8.24 23.91
CA VAL A 715 6.65 7.79 22.80
C VAL A 715 6.17 9.00 22.03
N MET A 716 6.14 8.90 20.70
CA MET A 716 5.67 9.99 19.85
C MET A 716 4.87 9.44 18.66
N ALA A 717 3.81 10.14 18.28
CA ALA A 717 3.00 9.78 17.13
C ALA A 717 2.52 11.03 16.38
N LEU A 718 2.50 10.94 15.04
CA LEU A 718 2.14 12.01 14.13
C LEU A 718 1.73 11.44 12.77
N GLY A 719 0.59 11.88 12.24
CA GLY A 719 0.01 11.33 11.01
C GLY A 719 -0.18 9.82 11.10
N MET A 720 0.55 9.09 10.25
CA MET A 720 0.51 7.62 10.18
C MET A 720 1.51 6.94 11.14
N VAL A 721 2.45 7.70 11.72
CA VAL A 721 3.66 7.17 12.37
C VAL A 721 3.50 7.13 13.89
N LEU A 722 3.93 6.03 14.50
CA LEU A 722 4.14 5.85 15.94
C LEU A 722 5.58 5.37 16.16
N ALA A 723 6.26 5.94 17.15
CA ALA A 723 7.56 5.47 17.64
C ALA A 723 7.52 5.35 19.17
N ILE A 724 8.01 4.22 19.69
CA ILE A 724 8.17 3.96 21.12
C ILE A 724 9.64 3.66 21.38
N ARG A 725 10.30 4.49 22.18
CA ARG A 725 11.70 4.31 22.61
C ARG A 725 11.73 3.67 23.98
N LEU A 726 12.50 2.60 24.14
CA LEU A 726 12.72 1.96 25.43
C LEU A 726 14.00 2.49 26.08
N LYS A 727 14.00 2.60 27.41
CA LYS A 727 15.21 2.90 28.18
C LYS A 727 16.15 1.70 28.11
N ASP A 728 17.34 1.88 27.53
CA ASP A 728 18.43 0.91 27.56
C ASP A 728 19.51 1.38 28.57
N GLY A 729 20.11 0.44 29.29
CA GLY A 729 21.15 0.70 30.28
C GLY A 729 22.53 0.13 29.92
N ALA A 730 22.67 -0.52 28.77
CA ALA A 730 23.88 -1.27 28.39
C ALA A 730 24.45 -0.93 27.01
N SER A 731 23.66 -0.38 26.08
CA SER A 731 24.15 0.00 24.74
C SER A 731 23.42 1.21 24.15
N ASP A 732 24.18 2.21 23.69
CA ASP A 732 23.63 3.35 22.94
C ASP A 732 23.31 2.99 21.49
N GLY A 733 22.09 3.30 21.05
CA GLY A 733 21.72 3.45 19.65
C GLY A 733 21.43 2.15 18.87
N TYR A 734 21.76 2.18 17.58
CA TYR A 734 21.27 1.24 16.54
C TYR A 734 21.60 -0.24 16.78
N THR A 735 22.59 -0.54 17.63
CA THR A 735 23.03 -1.93 17.91
C THR A 735 22.24 -2.63 19.02
N SER A 736 21.32 -1.94 19.70
CA SER A 736 20.48 -2.54 20.75
C SER A 736 19.39 -3.44 20.15
N ALA A 737 19.21 -4.64 20.70
CA ALA A 737 18.10 -5.55 20.36
C ALA A 737 16.91 -5.44 21.34
N SER A 738 16.91 -4.42 22.22
CA SER A 738 15.94 -4.29 23.31
C SER A 738 14.49 -4.12 22.84
N ALA A 739 14.26 -3.29 21.81
CA ALA A 739 12.92 -3.12 21.24
C ALA A 739 12.44 -4.38 20.53
N GLU A 740 13.30 -5.07 19.78
CA GLU A 740 12.94 -6.31 19.08
C GLU A 740 12.49 -7.37 20.09
N THR A 741 13.33 -7.61 21.12
CA THR A 741 13.04 -8.56 22.20
C THR A 741 11.75 -8.24 22.96
N PHE A 742 11.47 -6.95 23.20
CA PHE A 742 10.29 -6.53 23.96
C PHE A 742 8.98 -6.62 23.17
N PHE A 743 9.01 -6.30 21.87
CA PHE A 743 7.80 -6.25 21.03
C PHE A 743 7.53 -7.53 20.22
N GLU A 744 8.49 -8.47 20.13
CA GLU A 744 8.30 -9.78 19.50
C GLU A 744 7.04 -10.53 20.00
N PRO A 745 6.70 -10.58 21.31
CA PRO A 745 5.51 -11.27 21.77
C PRO A 745 4.22 -10.68 21.17
N ALA A 746 4.11 -9.34 21.09
CA ALA A 746 2.93 -8.66 20.53
C ALA A 746 2.77 -8.97 19.03
N CYS A 747 3.87 -9.17 18.30
CA CYS A 747 3.85 -9.57 16.90
C CYS A 747 3.23 -10.96 16.70
N LYS A 748 3.32 -11.83 17.71
CA LYS A 748 2.78 -13.21 17.73
C LYS A 748 1.41 -13.32 18.44
N MET A 749 0.92 -12.25 19.09
CA MET A 749 -0.39 -12.24 19.75
C MET A 749 -1.53 -12.24 18.73
N GLY A 750 -2.44 -13.20 18.87
CA GLY A 750 -3.76 -13.12 18.23
C GLY A 750 -4.63 -12.01 18.83
N GLY A 751 -5.69 -11.64 18.13
CA GLY A 751 -6.69 -10.67 18.58
C GLY A 751 -8.06 -10.93 17.94
N PRO A 752 -9.07 -10.10 18.23
CA PRO A 752 -10.42 -10.24 17.66
C PRO A 752 -10.50 -10.32 16.13
N LEU A 753 -9.54 -9.75 15.41
CA LEU A 753 -9.41 -9.77 13.95
C LEU A 753 -8.40 -10.82 13.43
N GLU A 754 -7.93 -11.73 14.30
CA GLU A 754 -7.09 -12.90 13.97
C GLU A 754 -5.81 -12.65 13.13
N PHE A 755 -5.14 -11.50 13.30
CA PHE A 755 -3.86 -11.19 12.62
C PHE A 755 -2.62 -11.15 13.54
N GLY A 756 -1.42 -11.41 12.99
CA GLY A 756 -0.12 -11.13 13.62
C GLY A 756 0.46 -9.77 13.17
N MET A 757 1.65 -9.36 13.62
CA MET A 757 2.30 -8.14 13.13
C MET A 757 3.70 -8.41 12.58
N HIS A 758 4.04 -7.73 11.48
CA HIS A 758 5.40 -7.65 10.96
C HIS A 758 6.00 -6.30 11.36
N LEU A 759 6.97 -6.33 12.28
CA LEU A 759 7.61 -5.16 12.87
C LEU A 759 9.09 -5.07 12.41
N ARG A 760 9.61 -3.85 12.32
CA ARG A 760 11.05 -3.58 12.28
C ARG A 760 11.40 -2.60 13.40
N THR A 761 12.63 -2.67 13.87
CA THR A 761 13.16 -1.85 14.96
C THR A 761 14.38 -1.06 14.51
N LEU A 762 14.75 -0.04 15.29
CA LEU A 762 15.93 0.80 15.10
C LEU A 762 16.63 0.94 16.45
N GLY A 763 17.45 -0.04 16.82
CA GLY A 763 18.03 -0.11 18.15
C GLY A 763 16.98 -0.30 19.24
N ASN A 764 16.98 0.59 20.23
CA ASN A 764 16.00 0.66 21.31
C ASN A 764 14.63 1.27 20.92
N VAL A 765 14.37 1.48 19.62
CA VAL A 765 13.10 2.03 19.11
C VAL A 765 12.31 0.98 18.34
N ALA A 766 11.06 0.77 18.72
CA ALA A 766 10.06 0.14 17.87
C ALA A 766 9.22 1.22 17.16
N TYR A 767 8.91 1.02 15.89
CA TYR A 767 8.08 1.94 15.13
C TYR A 767 6.93 1.21 14.44
N PHE A 768 5.77 1.84 14.40
CA PHE A 768 4.56 1.31 13.80
C PHE A 768 4.00 2.34 12.81
N MET A 769 3.52 1.86 11.68
CA MET A 769 3.04 2.68 10.58
C MET A 769 1.82 2.00 9.97
N THR A 770 0.76 2.76 9.67
CA THR A 770 -0.32 2.25 8.83
C THR A 770 0.14 2.16 7.38
N ASN A 771 -0.35 1.18 6.62
CA ASN A 771 0.03 1.01 5.21
C ASN A 771 -0.79 1.89 4.29
N SER A 772 -1.96 2.33 4.76
CA SER A 772 -2.87 3.17 4.01
C SER A 772 -3.36 4.38 4.80
N LEU A 773 -3.70 5.44 4.08
CA LEU A 773 -4.41 6.60 4.62
C LEU A 773 -5.87 6.26 4.97
N ASP A 774 -6.43 5.21 4.37
CA ASP A 774 -7.78 4.68 4.65
C ASP A 774 -7.77 3.44 5.58
N THR A 775 -6.66 3.14 6.27
CA THR A 775 -6.57 1.99 7.19
C THR A 775 -7.69 2.04 8.24
N PRO A 776 -8.57 1.02 8.30
CA PRO A 776 -9.70 1.01 9.23
C PRO A 776 -9.29 1.20 10.71
N PRO A 777 -9.93 2.11 11.47
CA PRO A 777 -9.60 2.39 12.86
C PRO A 777 -9.60 1.15 13.77
N ALA A 778 -10.45 0.15 13.47
CA ALA A 778 -10.50 -1.12 14.19
C ALA A 778 -9.17 -1.90 14.14
N ILE A 779 -8.44 -1.84 13.02
CA ILE A 779 -7.10 -2.46 12.89
C ILE A 779 -6.11 -1.69 13.77
N VAL A 780 -6.13 -0.35 13.73
CA VAL A 780 -5.26 0.50 14.56
C VAL A 780 -5.52 0.25 16.05
N ARG A 781 -6.79 0.16 16.47
CA ARG A 781 -7.16 -0.19 17.86
C ARG A 781 -6.65 -1.57 18.27
N GLU A 782 -6.67 -2.57 17.38
CA GLU A 782 -6.14 -3.90 17.69
C GLU A 782 -4.59 -3.92 17.77
N VAL A 783 -3.89 -3.09 16.99
CA VAL A 783 -2.43 -2.92 17.12
C VAL A 783 -2.08 -2.28 18.47
N GLU A 784 -2.74 -1.17 18.83
CA GLU A 784 -2.60 -0.55 20.16
C GLU A 784 -2.91 -1.54 21.29
N ALA A 785 -3.95 -2.37 21.13
CA ALA A 785 -4.33 -3.37 22.10
C ALA A 785 -3.22 -4.41 22.35
N LYS A 786 -2.62 -4.95 21.28
CA LYS A 786 -1.51 -5.91 21.37
C LYS A 786 -0.27 -5.29 22.00
N ILE A 787 0.01 -4.03 21.71
CA ILE A 787 1.10 -3.26 22.32
C ILE A 787 0.87 -3.12 23.83
N LEU A 788 -0.30 -2.62 24.26
CA LEU A 788 -0.62 -2.43 25.68
C LEU A 788 -0.59 -3.75 26.48
N GLN A 789 -0.95 -4.88 25.84
CA GLN A 789 -0.98 -6.19 26.49
C GLN A 789 0.41 -6.71 26.93
N LEU A 790 1.51 -6.18 26.39
CA LEU A 790 2.88 -6.50 26.84
C LEU A 790 3.07 -6.17 28.34
N TRP A 791 2.59 -4.99 28.77
CA TRP A 791 2.73 -4.54 30.15
C TRP A 791 1.78 -5.26 31.13
N THR A 792 0.65 -5.79 30.66
CA THR A 792 -0.27 -6.59 31.51
C THR A 792 0.18 -8.03 31.74
N THR A 793 0.99 -8.58 30.84
CA THR A 793 1.42 -10.00 30.86
C THR A 793 2.82 -10.21 31.44
N THR A 794 3.56 -9.14 31.69
CA THR A 794 4.89 -9.14 32.33
C THR A 794 4.78 -9.40 33.86
N PRO A 795 5.72 -10.13 34.52
CA PRO A 795 5.54 -10.59 35.90
C PRO A 795 5.29 -9.48 36.93
N LEU A 796 4.35 -9.77 37.86
CA LEU A 796 3.98 -9.12 39.14
C LEU A 796 4.07 -7.59 39.32
N ASP A 797 5.14 -6.94 38.91
CA ASP A 797 5.29 -5.48 38.96
C ASP A 797 4.64 -4.81 37.74
N GLY A 798 4.70 -5.41 36.54
CA GLY A 798 4.02 -4.89 35.35
C GLY A 798 2.50 -4.79 35.50
N ALA A 799 1.87 -5.80 36.12
CA ALA A 799 0.43 -5.79 36.40
C ALA A 799 -0.01 -4.74 37.46
N LYS A 800 0.89 -4.34 38.37
CA LYS A 800 0.63 -3.22 39.29
C LYS A 800 0.80 -1.88 38.59
N GLU A 801 1.88 -1.74 37.84
CA GLU A 801 2.18 -0.55 37.04
C GLU A 801 1.06 -0.27 36.03
N TRP A 802 0.50 -1.29 35.40
CA TRP A 802 -0.70 -1.18 34.57
C TRP A 802 -1.89 -0.56 35.31
N ALA A 803 -2.18 -1.03 36.53
CA ALA A 803 -3.30 -0.51 37.32
C ALA A 803 -3.05 0.93 37.80
N GLU A 804 -1.80 1.27 38.15
CA GLU A 804 -1.37 2.63 38.49
C GLU A 804 -1.46 3.59 37.28
N VAL A 805 -1.08 3.15 36.08
CA VAL A 805 -1.06 3.97 34.86
C VAL A 805 -2.45 4.19 34.26
N THR A 806 -3.30 3.16 34.28
CA THR A 806 -4.61 3.19 33.59
C THR A 806 -5.81 3.53 34.49
N ASN A 807 -5.61 3.62 35.82
CA ASN A 807 -6.69 3.73 36.83
C ASN A 807 -7.73 2.60 36.77
N LEU A 808 -7.39 1.45 36.16
CA LEU A 808 -8.25 0.28 36.08
C LEU A 808 -7.79 -0.83 37.04
N PRO A 809 -8.70 -1.64 37.60
CA PRO A 809 -8.33 -2.75 38.46
C PRO A 809 -7.51 -3.80 37.70
N SER A 810 -6.58 -4.45 38.40
CA SER A 810 -5.76 -5.55 37.87
C SER A 810 -6.64 -6.72 37.41
N GLY A 811 -6.85 -6.82 36.09
CA GLY A 811 -7.77 -7.77 35.47
C GLY A 811 -8.89 -7.14 34.62
N ALA A 812 -8.98 -5.81 34.52
CA ALA A 812 -9.89 -5.14 33.58
C ALA A 812 -9.57 -5.52 32.12
N THR A 813 -10.60 -5.78 31.32
CA THR A 813 -10.43 -6.17 29.91
C THR A 813 -10.15 -4.95 29.04
N LEU A 814 -9.27 -5.09 28.04
CA LEU A 814 -8.89 -3.99 27.14
C LEU A 814 -10.08 -3.29 26.45
N GLY A 815 -11.18 -4.01 26.23
CA GLY A 815 -12.43 -3.45 25.70
C GLY A 815 -13.10 -2.39 26.58
N GLN A 816 -12.67 -2.20 27.84
CA GLN A 816 -13.11 -1.09 28.69
C GLN A 816 -12.27 0.18 28.51
N PHE A 817 -11.08 0.08 27.92
CA PHE A 817 -10.14 1.20 27.70
C PHE A 817 -10.22 1.78 26.29
N LEU A 818 -10.56 0.96 25.28
CA LEU A 818 -10.49 1.32 23.85
C LEU A 818 -11.84 1.59 23.17
N VAL A 819 -12.92 1.87 23.91
CA VAL A 819 -14.25 2.21 23.33
C VAL A 819 -14.50 3.72 23.42
N PRO A 820 -14.35 4.48 22.32
CA PRO A 820 -14.79 5.87 22.24
C PRO A 820 -16.31 5.92 21.97
N GLY A 821 -17.10 5.85 23.05
CA GLY A 821 -18.48 6.35 23.03
C GLY A 821 -18.51 7.80 23.52
N PRO A 822 -19.32 8.70 22.95
CA PRO A 822 -19.51 10.02 23.52
C PRO A 822 -20.18 9.88 24.88
N ARG A 823 -19.39 10.02 25.96
CA ARG A 823 -19.95 10.27 27.29
C ARG A 823 -20.61 11.63 27.27
N VAL A 824 -21.91 11.65 27.03
CA VAL A 824 -22.77 12.73 27.46
C VAL A 824 -22.81 12.62 28.99
N GLU A 825 -21.87 13.27 29.65
CA GLU A 825 -21.95 13.51 31.09
C GLU A 825 -23.16 14.43 31.29
N ALA A 826 -24.26 13.84 31.77
CA ALA A 826 -25.36 14.59 32.32
C ALA A 826 -24.86 15.23 33.61
N ASP A 827 -24.84 16.56 33.62
CA ASP A 827 -24.33 17.40 34.70
C ASP A 827 -25.31 17.37 35.90
N GLU A 828 -25.32 16.24 36.62
CA GLU A 828 -26.06 16.03 37.87
C GLU A 828 -25.10 16.12 39.08
N ASP A 829 -24.43 17.26 39.26
CA ASP A 829 -23.91 17.65 40.60
C ASP A 829 -23.69 19.17 40.75
N ALA A 830 -24.71 19.95 40.38
CA ALA A 830 -24.89 21.30 40.89
C ALA A 830 -26.04 21.30 41.91
N VAL A 831 -25.77 21.81 43.12
CA VAL A 831 -26.65 21.81 44.31
C VAL A 831 -26.70 20.45 45.05
N LEU A 832 -25.81 20.28 46.04
CA LEU A 832 -26.18 20.01 47.43
C LEU A 832 -24.98 20.08 48.41
N SER A 833 -24.61 21.31 48.78
CA SER A 833 -23.73 21.54 49.94
C SER A 833 -24.51 22.13 51.12
N THR A 834 -25.29 21.32 51.84
CA THR A 834 -25.56 21.54 53.28
C THR A 834 -26.17 20.30 53.96
N GLU A 835 -25.41 19.78 54.93
CA GLU A 835 -25.87 19.29 56.24
C GLU A 835 -26.87 18.12 56.38
N ARG A 836 -26.36 17.03 56.99
CA ARG A 836 -26.97 16.25 58.10
C ARG A 836 -28.21 15.37 57.75
N GLN A 837 -28.44 14.24 58.41
CA GLN A 837 -27.67 13.47 59.41
C GLN A 837 -28.18 12.01 59.38
N ASP A 838 -27.30 11.09 59.79
CA ASP A 838 -27.56 9.84 60.51
C ASP A 838 -28.60 8.82 60.01
N ASN A 839 -28.10 7.58 59.81
CA ASN A 839 -28.67 6.30 60.27
C ASN A 839 -30.06 5.85 59.73
N GLU A 840 -30.34 4.57 59.51
CA GLU A 840 -29.61 3.31 59.79
C GLU A 840 -30.31 2.19 59.01
N THR A 841 -29.57 1.18 58.52
CA THR A 841 -30.06 -0.19 58.24
C THR A 841 -31.23 -0.39 57.24
N SER A 842 -31.52 -1.58 56.70
CA SER A 842 -30.74 -2.72 56.21
C SER A 842 -31.74 -3.69 55.57
N GLU A 843 -31.32 -4.53 54.62
CA GLU A 843 -32.09 -5.72 54.17
C GLU A 843 -33.44 -5.43 53.45
N GLN A 844 -34.07 -6.35 52.70
CA GLN A 844 -33.62 -7.46 51.85
C GLN A 844 -34.79 -7.80 50.88
N ALA A 845 -34.47 -8.55 49.83
CA ALA A 845 -35.31 -9.60 49.24
C ALA A 845 -36.64 -9.27 48.50
N THR A 846 -36.56 -9.51 47.19
CA THR A 846 -37.41 -10.45 46.41
C THR A 846 -38.81 -10.09 45.91
N HIS A 847 -38.95 -10.41 44.61
CA HIS A 847 -40.07 -11.10 43.95
C HIS A 847 -41.36 -10.35 43.56
N LYS A 848 -41.62 -10.44 42.24
CA LYS A 848 -42.88 -10.87 41.58
C LYS A 848 -44.08 -9.90 41.70
N GLU A 849 -45.02 -9.87 40.76
CA GLU A 849 -45.15 -10.43 39.40
C GLU A 849 -46.23 -9.62 38.66
N ASN A 850 -46.18 -9.60 37.33
CA ASN A 850 -47.36 -9.64 36.43
C ASN A 850 -48.47 -8.56 36.44
N LEU A 851 -48.83 -8.15 35.21
CA LEU A 851 -50.21 -7.99 34.68
C LEU A 851 -51.07 -6.84 35.30
N GLU A 852 -51.90 -6.08 34.56
CA GLU A 852 -52.14 -5.85 33.11
C GLU A 852 -53.13 -4.65 33.02
N GLN A 853 -53.61 -4.28 31.83
CA GLN A 853 -54.83 -3.45 31.56
C GLN A 853 -54.75 -1.90 31.66
N ASP A 854 -54.61 -1.26 30.49
CA ASP A 854 -55.52 -0.27 29.84
C ASP A 854 -56.75 0.29 30.60
N PRO A 855 -57.37 1.41 30.12
CA PRO A 855 -56.87 2.61 29.42
C PRO A 855 -57.44 3.91 30.08
N PRO A 856 -57.38 5.14 29.49
CA PRO A 856 -58.48 5.58 28.59
C PRO A 856 -58.23 6.75 27.58
N ALA A 857 -59.16 6.85 26.62
CA ALA A 857 -59.81 8.06 26.06
C ALA A 857 -59.07 9.15 25.23
N ARG A 858 -59.67 9.42 24.05
CA ARG A 858 -59.66 10.67 23.25
C ARG A 858 -60.36 11.81 24.05
N ALA A 859 -60.32 13.11 23.74
CA ALA A 859 -59.86 13.93 22.59
C ALA A 859 -59.28 15.26 23.17
N ASP A 860 -58.75 16.27 22.46
CA ASP A 860 -59.18 16.93 21.22
C ASP A 860 -58.03 17.62 20.46
N GLN A 861 -58.38 17.98 19.22
CA GLN A 861 -57.61 18.54 18.11
C GLN A 861 -57.10 20.00 18.28
N GLN A 862 -56.08 20.34 17.47
CA GLN A 862 -55.73 21.68 16.95
C GLN A 862 -55.18 22.74 17.94
N ASP A 863 -54.18 23.57 17.61
CA ASP A 863 -53.28 23.63 16.43
C ASP A 863 -52.03 24.46 16.79
N VAL A 864 -50.82 23.89 16.75
CA VAL A 864 -49.55 24.66 16.65
C VAL A 864 -48.55 23.85 15.83
N ARG A 865 -48.44 24.16 14.53
CA ARG A 865 -47.39 23.68 13.64
C ARG A 865 -46.31 24.75 13.45
N SER A 866 -45.17 24.59 14.12
CA SER A 866 -43.86 25.06 13.66
C SER A 866 -42.78 24.49 14.59
N GLU A 867 -41.59 24.21 14.04
CA GLU A 867 -40.41 23.73 14.79
C GLU A 867 -40.52 22.32 15.41
N LEU A 868 -40.41 21.29 14.56
CA LEU A 868 -39.74 19.99 14.80
C LEU A 868 -39.96 19.04 13.61
N SER A 869 -39.34 19.36 12.46
CA SER A 869 -39.30 18.48 11.27
C SER A 869 -37.98 18.63 10.48
N GLY A 870 -36.87 18.78 11.21
CA GLY A 870 -35.53 19.02 10.66
C GLY A 870 -34.47 18.02 11.15
N ALA A 871 -34.87 16.81 11.56
CA ALA A 871 -33.94 15.77 12.03
C ALA A 871 -34.56 14.37 11.98
N ARG A 872 -34.89 13.87 10.77
CA ARG A 872 -35.23 12.45 10.46
C ARG A 872 -35.49 12.25 8.96
N GLN A 873 -34.46 12.48 8.13
CA GLN A 873 -34.38 11.96 6.76
C GLN A 873 -32.92 12.11 6.26
N ALA A 874 -32.12 11.10 6.54
CA ALA A 874 -30.80 10.89 5.95
C ALA A 874 -30.69 9.39 5.64
N VAL A 875 -30.25 9.07 4.42
CA VAL A 875 -30.24 7.71 3.82
C VAL A 875 -31.64 7.16 3.49
N PRO A 876 -31.90 6.59 2.29
CA PRO A 876 -30.98 6.31 1.18
C PRO A 876 -31.13 7.29 -0.01
N ALA A 877 -30.09 8.10 -0.24
CA ALA A 877 -29.91 8.87 -1.48
C ALA A 877 -28.49 8.70 -2.09
N ALA A 878 -27.75 7.68 -1.63
CA ALA A 878 -26.35 7.46 -1.99
C ALA A 878 -26.14 6.75 -3.35
N LEU A 879 -27.19 6.19 -3.97
CA LEU A 879 -27.11 5.41 -5.21
C LEU A 879 -27.47 6.20 -6.49
N ALA A 880 -27.76 7.51 -6.39
CA ALA A 880 -28.16 8.34 -7.53
C ALA A 880 -27.27 9.59 -7.75
N VAL A 881 -26.28 9.83 -6.89
CA VAL A 881 -25.41 11.05 -6.96
C VAL A 881 -24.07 10.77 -7.68
N HIS A 882 -23.80 9.52 -8.04
CA HIS A 882 -22.51 9.10 -8.60
C HIS A 882 -22.30 9.38 -10.10
N GLU A 883 -23.34 9.80 -10.84
CA GLU A 883 -23.20 10.18 -12.27
C GLU A 883 -23.26 11.70 -12.54
N GLU A 884 -24.10 12.48 -11.83
CA GLU A 884 -24.18 13.94 -12.05
C GLU A 884 -22.95 14.72 -11.55
N SER A 885 -22.21 14.18 -10.58
CA SER A 885 -21.08 14.87 -9.95
C SER A 885 -19.81 14.90 -10.82
N TYR A 886 -19.68 13.95 -11.77
CA TYR A 886 -18.54 13.82 -12.67
C TYR A 886 -18.50 14.90 -13.76
N TRP A 887 -19.66 15.41 -14.20
CA TRP A 887 -19.76 16.37 -15.32
C TRP A 887 -19.87 17.84 -14.92
N ARG A 888 -20.03 18.18 -13.63
CA ARG A 888 -20.21 19.58 -13.18
C ARG A 888 -18.91 20.32 -12.78
N HIS A 889 -17.74 19.69 -12.81
CA HIS A 889 -16.48 20.27 -12.31
C HIS A 889 -15.46 20.69 -13.40
N GLN A 890 -15.93 21.10 -14.58
CA GLN A 890 -15.10 21.77 -15.61
C GLN A 890 -15.48 23.25 -15.85
N GLN A 891 -15.86 23.99 -14.80
CA GLN A 891 -15.97 25.46 -14.87
C GLN A 891 -15.25 26.13 -13.69
N PRO A 892 -14.30 27.05 -13.94
CA PRO A 892 -13.61 27.79 -12.88
C PRO A 892 -14.54 28.85 -12.28
N ASN A 893 -14.88 28.69 -11.00
CA ASN A 893 -15.73 29.63 -10.27
C ASN A 893 -14.93 30.89 -9.86
N ALA A 894 -15.07 31.97 -10.62
CA ALA A 894 -14.52 33.27 -10.26
C ALA A 894 -15.26 33.88 -9.06
N LYS A 895 -14.53 34.32 -8.02
CA LYS A 895 -15.06 35.19 -6.96
C LYS A 895 -14.10 36.31 -6.59
N SER A 896 -14.55 37.54 -6.90
CA SER A 896 -14.36 38.78 -6.13
C SER A 896 -12.99 39.02 -5.47
N VAL A 897 -12.14 39.80 -6.13
CA VAL A 897 -11.05 40.54 -5.48
C VAL A 897 -11.49 41.99 -5.31
N GLU A 898 -11.49 42.50 -4.08
CA GLU A 898 -11.69 43.93 -3.81
C GLU A 898 -10.43 44.74 -4.14
N THR A 899 -10.63 45.97 -4.61
CA THR A 899 -9.60 46.83 -5.19
C THR A 899 -8.74 47.54 -4.14
N SER A 900 -7.43 47.60 -4.39
CA SER A 900 -6.62 48.77 -3.98
C SER A 900 -5.64 49.13 -5.10
N GLU A 901 -5.49 50.43 -5.36
CA GLU A 901 -4.78 50.99 -6.51
C GLU A 901 -3.28 51.21 -6.23
N THR A 902 -2.38 50.95 -7.17
CA THR A 902 -1.70 52.00 -7.98
C THR A 902 -0.51 51.51 -8.83
N ASN A 903 -0.53 51.87 -10.12
CA ASN A 903 0.58 52.19 -11.05
C ASN A 903 1.77 51.22 -11.27
N GLY A 904 1.97 50.75 -12.52
CA GLY A 904 3.25 50.08 -12.86
C GLY A 904 3.61 49.55 -14.27
N ASN A 905 2.88 49.81 -15.37
CA ASN A 905 3.31 49.53 -16.77
C ASN A 905 3.94 48.15 -17.15
N ALA A 906 3.14 47.27 -17.78
CA ALA A 906 3.55 46.49 -18.97
C ALA A 906 2.32 46.06 -19.78
N ARG A 907 2.43 45.89 -21.11
CA ARG A 907 1.30 45.63 -22.04
C ARG A 907 1.24 44.16 -22.49
N LEU A 908 0.02 43.60 -22.53
CA LEU A 908 -0.41 42.53 -23.45
C LEU A 908 -1.82 42.88 -24.01
N PRO A 909 -2.27 42.34 -25.17
CA PRO A 909 -3.33 42.97 -25.97
C PRO A 909 -4.71 42.25 -26.00
N ASP A 910 -5.76 43.07 -26.01
CA ASP A 910 -7.06 42.92 -26.70
C ASP A 910 -7.97 41.70 -26.44
N GLU A 911 -8.63 41.64 -25.27
CA GLU A 911 -9.87 40.87 -25.07
C GLU A 911 -11.12 41.53 -25.73
N GLU A 912 -11.06 42.83 -26.06
CA GLU A 912 -12.23 43.65 -26.43
C GLU A 912 -12.87 43.29 -27.79
N ARG A 913 -12.32 42.30 -28.51
CA ARG A 913 -12.83 41.83 -29.81
C ARG A 913 -13.73 40.60 -29.71
N LEU A 914 -13.65 39.80 -28.64
CA LEU A 914 -14.47 38.59 -28.47
C LEU A 914 -15.83 38.87 -27.82
N LEU A 915 -15.89 39.83 -26.88
CA LEU A 915 -17.12 40.23 -26.18
C LEU A 915 -18.17 40.97 -27.04
N LYS A 916 -17.94 41.12 -28.35
CA LYS A 916 -18.87 41.75 -29.31
C LYS A 916 -19.58 40.78 -30.25
N MET A 917 -19.34 39.46 -30.15
CA MET A 917 -19.94 38.46 -31.05
C MET A 917 -21.01 37.57 -30.43
N MET A 918 -21.29 37.64 -29.13
CA MET A 918 -22.34 36.84 -28.49
C MET A 918 -23.38 37.71 -27.79
N GLY A 919 -24.54 37.86 -28.45
CA GLY A 919 -25.71 38.54 -27.93
C GLY A 919 -27.00 37.83 -28.31
N SER A 920 -27.85 37.61 -27.30
CA SER A 920 -29.28 37.26 -27.35
C SER A 920 -29.75 35.92 -27.97
N SER A 921 -30.21 35.06 -27.06
CA SER A 921 -31.50 34.33 -27.06
C SER A 921 -31.80 33.21 -28.09
N GLY A 922 -31.81 31.98 -27.58
CA GLY A 922 -33.05 31.18 -27.44
C GLY A 922 -33.55 30.34 -28.63
N ASP A 923 -33.13 29.07 -28.70
CA ASP A 923 -33.94 27.91 -29.12
C ASP A 923 -33.10 26.59 -28.99
N GLU A 924 -32.67 26.23 -27.77
CA GLU A 924 -31.81 25.05 -27.55
C GLU A 924 -32.54 23.71 -27.74
N GLU A 925 -33.86 23.67 -27.54
CA GLU A 925 -34.67 22.45 -27.57
C GLU A 925 -34.93 21.92 -29.01
N LYS A 926 -34.86 22.77 -30.03
CA LYS A 926 -35.01 22.36 -31.45
C LYS A 926 -33.74 21.77 -32.04
N ILE A 927 -32.57 22.31 -31.69
CA ILE A 927 -31.29 21.82 -32.22
C ILE A 927 -31.03 20.40 -31.68
N PHE A 928 -31.41 20.14 -30.42
CA PHE A 928 -31.27 18.81 -29.83
C PHE A 928 -32.16 17.76 -30.51
N GLN A 929 -33.43 18.07 -30.84
CA GLN A 929 -34.27 17.11 -31.57
C GLN A 929 -33.78 16.85 -32.99
N GLN A 930 -33.31 17.88 -33.72
CA GLN A 930 -32.79 17.71 -35.07
C GLN A 930 -31.54 16.80 -35.10
N TRP A 931 -30.70 16.86 -34.06
CA TRP A 931 -29.52 15.99 -33.93
C TRP A 931 -29.86 14.54 -33.55
N VAL A 932 -30.98 14.32 -32.84
CA VAL A 932 -31.46 12.98 -32.49
C VAL A 932 -32.14 12.28 -33.68
N GLU A 933 -32.82 13.03 -34.56
CA GLU A 933 -33.39 12.48 -35.79
C GLU A 933 -32.32 12.11 -36.83
N GLU A 934 -31.21 12.84 -36.92
CA GLU A 934 -30.07 12.50 -37.81
C GLU A 934 -29.22 11.32 -37.29
N ALA A 935 -29.27 11.01 -35.98
CA ALA A 935 -28.47 9.94 -35.37
C ALA A 935 -29.14 8.56 -35.38
N LEU A 936 -30.45 8.47 -35.65
CA LEU A 936 -31.25 7.24 -35.49
C LEU A 936 -32.26 7.04 -36.65
N GLY A 937 -31.75 6.77 -37.86
CA GLY A 937 -32.55 6.39 -39.01
C GLY A 937 -31.80 5.44 -39.95
N SER A 938 -32.36 4.26 -40.20
CA SER A 938 -31.88 3.29 -41.19
C SER A 938 -32.23 3.72 -42.62
N ASP A 939 -31.62 3.11 -43.64
CA ASP A 939 -32.36 2.16 -44.50
C ASP A 939 -31.45 1.40 -45.48
N THR A 940 -32.05 0.42 -46.16
CA THR A 940 -31.45 -0.77 -46.76
C THR A 940 -31.43 -0.78 -48.30
N GLU A 941 -30.41 -1.46 -48.83
CA GLU A 941 -30.43 -2.34 -50.04
C GLU A 941 -30.70 -1.79 -51.46
N ASP A 942 -30.14 -2.56 -52.40
CA ASP A 942 -30.35 -2.65 -53.86
C ASP A 942 -30.02 -1.46 -54.80
N GLU A 943 -28.91 -1.59 -55.54
CA GLU A 943 -28.99 -2.10 -56.93
C GLU A 943 -27.67 -2.76 -57.39
N LEU A 944 -27.78 -3.73 -58.29
CA LEU A 944 -26.70 -4.56 -58.84
C LEU A 944 -26.23 -4.02 -60.20
N ASP A 945 -24.95 -4.18 -60.57
CA ASP A 945 -24.59 -5.07 -61.69
C ASP A 945 -23.07 -5.20 -61.96
N GLU A 946 -22.77 -6.31 -62.61
CA GLU A 946 -21.52 -6.97 -63.02
C GLU A 946 -20.36 -6.10 -63.59
N ILE A 947 -19.11 -6.54 -63.36
CA ILE A 947 -18.24 -7.20 -64.38
C ILE A 947 -16.91 -7.69 -63.73
N SER A 948 -16.31 -8.71 -64.33
CA SER A 948 -15.21 -9.54 -63.79
C SER A 948 -13.81 -9.18 -64.29
N ASP A 949 -12.81 -9.90 -63.74
CA ASP A 949 -11.47 -10.23 -64.28
C ASP A 949 -10.48 -9.08 -64.62
N ASP A 950 -9.26 -9.12 -64.08
CA ASP A 950 -8.13 -9.79 -64.79
C ASP A 950 -6.82 -9.86 -63.96
N GLU A 951 -5.89 -10.71 -64.41
CA GLU A 951 -4.56 -10.95 -63.81
C GLU A 951 -3.44 -10.03 -64.37
N SER A 952 -2.24 -10.18 -63.77
CA SER A 952 -0.89 -10.07 -64.38
C SER A 952 -0.12 -8.73 -64.43
N ASP A 953 1.01 -8.73 -63.70
CA ASP A 953 2.41 -8.41 -64.09
C ASP A 953 2.80 -7.26 -65.07
N ILE A 954 4.01 -6.71 -64.81
CA ILE A 954 5.16 -6.50 -65.76
C ILE A 954 5.92 -5.13 -65.65
N HIS A 955 7.23 -5.27 -65.37
CA HIS A 955 8.44 -4.46 -65.68
C HIS A 955 8.72 -2.98 -65.27
N HIS A 956 9.82 -2.84 -64.50
CA HIS A 956 11.15 -2.29 -64.87
C HIS A 956 11.36 -1.14 -65.91
N THR A 957 12.21 -0.19 -65.49
CA THR A 957 13.35 0.46 -66.19
C THR A 957 14.23 1.06 -65.07
N GLU A 958 15.53 0.79 -64.82
CA GLU A 958 16.79 0.74 -65.61
C GLU A 958 17.36 2.10 -66.11
N ASP A 959 18.49 2.52 -65.51
CA ASP A 959 19.77 3.00 -66.12
C ASP A 959 20.71 3.52 -64.98
N SER A 960 21.94 3.02 -64.71
CA SER A 960 23.23 3.03 -65.44
C SER A 960 24.02 4.38 -65.28
N GLN A 961 25.37 4.51 -65.20
CA GLN A 961 26.54 3.60 -65.20
C GLN A 961 27.85 4.32 -64.72
N VAL A 962 29.06 3.75 -64.99
CA VAL A 962 30.47 4.29 -64.87
C VAL A 962 31.23 3.93 -63.55
N VAL A 963 32.26 3.05 -63.44
CA VAL A 963 33.61 2.85 -64.09
C VAL A 963 34.71 3.74 -63.45
N GLU A 964 35.95 3.37 -63.07
CA GLU A 964 36.81 2.14 -63.04
C GLU A 964 37.98 2.36 -62.03
N GLU A 965 38.67 1.32 -61.51
CA GLU A 965 40.16 1.12 -61.56
C GLU A 965 40.71 -0.08 -60.73
N TYR A 966 41.93 -0.51 -61.06
CA TYR A 966 42.69 -1.74 -60.67
C TYR A 966 43.51 -1.55 -59.36
N GLY A 967 44.21 -2.51 -58.71
CA GLY A 967 44.56 -3.94 -58.89
C GLY A 967 45.34 -4.43 -57.64
N SER A 968 45.25 -5.69 -57.19
CA SER A 968 46.16 -6.84 -57.46
C SER A 968 47.43 -6.98 -56.57
N GLU A 969 47.79 -8.25 -56.28
CA GLU A 969 49.03 -8.80 -55.66
C GLU A 969 49.21 -8.70 -54.11
N ASP A 970 49.70 -9.73 -53.36
CA ASP A 970 49.65 -11.21 -53.55
C ASP A 970 50.00 -12.04 -52.26
N SER A 971 49.72 -13.36 -52.32
CA SER A 971 50.46 -14.55 -51.78
C SER A 971 50.72 -14.86 -50.27
N GLU A 972 50.37 -16.12 -49.90
CA GLU A 972 51.10 -17.13 -49.07
C GLU A 972 51.57 -16.79 -47.61
N GLY A 973 51.56 -17.68 -46.60
CA GLY A 973 51.26 -19.13 -46.56
C GLY A 973 51.20 -19.71 -45.13
N GLU A 974 51.41 -21.03 -45.00
CA GLU A 974 51.35 -21.92 -43.80
C GLU A 974 52.42 -21.55 -42.72
N GLN A 975 52.50 -22.08 -41.48
CA GLN A 975 52.07 -23.38 -40.89
C GLN A 975 52.10 -23.34 -39.34
N ASP A 976 51.62 -24.40 -38.67
CA ASP A 976 51.80 -24.67 -37.21
C ASP A 976 53.27 -24.97 -36.84
N ASP A 977 53.64 -24.82 -35.55
CA ASP A 977 54.22 -25.89 -34.69
C ASP A 977 54.65 -25.36 -33.29
N SER A 978 55.26 -26.24 -32.47
CA SER A 978 55.13 -26.34 -31.01
C SER A 978 56.39 -26.11 -30.16
N ASP A 979 56.22 -26.32 -28.84
CA ASP A 979 57.20 -26.79 -27.83
C ASP A 979 58.05 -25.81 -26.99
N GLU A 980 57.72 -25.81 -25.68
CA GLU A 980 58.53 -26.13 -24.47
C GLU A 980 59.91 -25.50 -24.16
N ASP A 981 60.25 -25.63 -22.86
CA ASP A 981 61.54 -25.39 -22.15
C ASP A 981 62.04 -23.94 -21.92
N SER A 982 62.77 -23.61 -20.85
CA SER A 982 62.89 -24.14 -19.46
C SER A 982 63.74 -23.12 -18.62
N ASP A 983 64.18 -23.52 -17.42
CA ASP A 983 65.21 -22.90 -16.55
C ASP A 983 64.74 -21.65 -15.75
N GLU A 984 64.51 -21.74 -14.43
CA GLU A 984 65.45 -21.96 -13.31
C GLU A 984 66.43 -20.79 -13.06
N ASP A 985 66.24 -20.09 -11.93
CA ASP A 985 67.35 -19.71 -11.06
C ASP A 985 66.83 -19.49 -9.62
N SER A 986 67.65 -19.90 -8.65
CA SER A 986 67.31 -20.03 -7.22
C SER A 986 67.81 -18.85 -6.37
N ASP A 987 67.20 -18.62 -5.21
CA ASP A 987 67.91 -18.18 -3.99
C ASP A 987 67.18 -18.72 -2.75
N GLU A 988 67.91 -19.44 -1.89
CA GLU A 988 67.47 -19.97 -0.58
C GLU A 988 67.93 -19.03 0.54
N ASP A 989 67.16 -18.96 1.65
CA ASP A 989 67.71 -19.00 3.03
C ASP A 989 66.59 -18.82 4.11
N SER A 990 66.31 -19.90 4.83
CA SER A 990 66.15 -20.03 6.31
C SER A 990 65.18 -19.12 7.12
N ASP A 991 64.45 -19.58 8.16
CA ASP A 991 64.26 -20.92 8.74
C ASP A 991 63.03 -20.98 9.70
N GLU A 992 62.51 -22.20 9.91
CA GLU A 992 61.80 -22.78 11.09
C GLU A 992 60.38 -22.31 11.56
N ASP A 993 59.43 -23.25 11.39
CA ASP A 993 58.37 -23.76 12.30
C ASP A 993 57.25 -22.84 12.83
N SER A 994 55.96 -23.14 12.64
CA SER A 994 55.28 -24.34 13.19
C SER A 994 53.99 -24.76 12.46
N ASP A 995 53.70 -26.07 12.43
CA ASP A 995 52.42 -26.65 11.97
C ASP A 995 51.19 -26.28 12.82
N GLU A 996 50.04 -26.03 12.18
CA GLU A 996 48.68 -26.54 12.49
C GLU A 996 47.65 -25.97 11.48
N ASP A 997 46.46 -26.59 11.38
CA ASP A 997 45.30 -26.25 10.51
C ASP A 997 45.32 -26.69 9.02
N SER A 998 45.15 -28.00 8.76
CA SER A 998 44.72 -28.56 7.45
C SER A 998 43.34 -29.23 7.44
N ASP A 999 42.69 -29.38 8.60
CA ASP A 999 41.52 -30.26 8.76
C ASP A 999 40.15 -29.54 8.75
N VAL A 1000 40.13 -28.22 8.50
CA VAL A 1000 38.90 -27.40 8.54
C VAL A 1000 38.33 -27.15 7.14
N ASP A 1001 39.17 -26.94 6.12
CA ASP A 1001 38.72 -26.60 4.75
C ASP A 1001 38.03 -27.76 4.02
N GLU A 1002 38.48 -29.02 4.20
CA GLU A 1002 37.79 -30.17 3.59
C GLU A 1002 36.38 -30.37 4.17
N MET A 1003 36.16 -30.10 5.46
CA MET A 1003 34.84 -30.20 6.09
C MET A 1003 33.87 -29.12 5.60
N GLU A 1004 34.31 -27.86 5.47
CA GLU A 1004 33.47 -26.82 4.86
C GLU A 1004 33.18 -27.10 3.39
N HIS A 1005 34.14 -27.65 2.65
CA HIS A 1005 33.94 -27.97 1.24
C HIS A 1005 32.98 -29.17 1.06
N GLU A 1006 33.06 -30.21 1.89
CA GLU A 1006 32.09 -31.31 1.89
C GLU A 1006 30.70 -30.89 2.37
N GLU A 1007 30.57 -30.03 3.40
CA GLU A 1007 29.27 -29.48 3.79
C GLU A 1007 28.65 -28.63 2.68
N ARG A 1008 29.43 -27.79 1.99
CA ARG A 1008 28.95 -27.02 0.82
C ARG A 1008 28.56 -27.92 -0.34
N GLN A 1009 29.30 -29.02 -0.57
CA GLN A 1009 28.95 -30.03 -1.56
C GLN A 1009 27.62 -30.72 -1.21
N GLN A 1010 27.46 -31.21 0.03
CA GLN A 1010 26.23 -31.86 0.50
C GLN A 1010 25.02 -30.91 0.54
N ARG A 1011 25.21 -29.62 0.84
CA ARG A 1011 24.14 -28.61 0.74
C ARG A 1011 23.75 -28.34 -0.72
N ARG A 1012 24.72 -28.33 -1.66
CA ARG A 1012 24.44 -28.29 -3.12
C ARG A 1012 23.72 -29.53 -3.63
N ASP A 1013 24.14 -30.72 -3.20
CA ASP A 1013 23.53 -31.98 -3.64
C ASP A 1013 22.10 -32.16 -3.09
N LYS A 1014 21.80 -31.61 -1.91
CA LYS A 1014 20.41 -31.47 -1.41
C LYS A 1014 19.54 -30.49 -2.22
N LEU A 1015 20.13 -29.60 -3.01
CA LEU A 1015 19.43 -28.66 -3.90
C LEU A 1015 19.27 -29.19 -5.34
N ASN A 1016 19.99 -30.25 -5.71
CA ASN A 1016 19.92 -30.86 -7.06
C ASN A 1016 18.76 -31.86 -7.20
N ILE A 1017 17.51 -31.37 -7.19
CA ILE A 1017 16.35 -32.09 -7.74
C ILE A 1017 15.60 -31.18 -8.72
N VAL A 1018 16.21 -30.95 -9.89
CA VAL A 1018 15.53 -30.37 -11.07
C VAL A 1018 15.82 -31.23 -12.31
N ASP A 1019 15.58 -32.54 -12.19
CA ASP A 1019 15.43 -33.43 -13.34
C ASP A 1019 13.96 -33.46 -13.77
N ALA A 1020 13.54 -32.38 -14.44
CA ALA A 1020 12.28 -32.39 -15.17
C ALA A 1020 12.44 -33.30 -16.41
N PRO A 1021 11.58 -34.32 -16.62
CA PRO A 1021 11.77 -35.25 -17.73
C PRO A 1021 11.57 -34.53 -19.07
N ARG A 1022 12.67 -34.36 -19.81
CA ARG A 1022 12.64 -33.96 -21.23
C ARG A 1022 11.98 -35.06 -22.06
N HIS A 1023 10.65 -35.07 -22.08
CA HIS A 1023 9.90 -35.93 -23.00
C HIS A 1023 10.15 -35.51 -24.44
N LYS A 1024 10.96 -36.30 -25.15
CA LYS A 1024 10.93 -36.34 -26.61
C LYS A 1024 9.62 -36.98 -27.07
N LYS A 1025 8.63 -36.15 -27.41
CA LYS A 1025 7.76 -36.32 -28.59
C LYS A 1025 6.87 -35.11 -28.80
#